data_AF-A0A1F8VZA9-F1
#
_entry.id   AF-A0A1F8VZA9-F1
#
_cell.length_a   1.000
_cell.length_b   1.000
_cell.length_c   1.000
_cell.angle_alpha   90.00
_cell.angle_beta   90.00
_cell.angle_gamma   90.00
#
_symmetry.space_group_name_H-M   'P 1'
#
loop_
_entity.id
_entity.type
_entity.pdbx_description
1 polymer ?
#
loop_
_entity_poly.entity_id
_entity_poly.type
_entity_poly.pdbx_seq_one_letter_code
_entity_poly.pdbx_strand_id
1 'polypeptide(L)'
;MQLLAPAALISAIAVAAGQVHYLLFHTLAETFSIIIAHTAMVVATTSRRFTRNHFTVYVAVAIGWCAALDLIHMVSYKGMDLLPQADANMPTQFWIAARFIQAVALLSSPLFLRRAVRIKSLHFGYGVAALGGAAWIFSGYFPVMFVEGQGLTPFKIYAEYVIIAMLLATGMLYWRDRRLMSPSLLLSMQLALVAMILSEFAFTRYANVYGLSNELGHVFKIFAYWFVYLALVQSTLREPFSMLSRTASTYDAVPDPAIVIRQDGLIRQANQAAAIYANMKPEELIGLSVHAVFHAGTVPVEDCLACTRIARGESRFSVEIDRGGSAGIVECTVAPFIIEGRDRSYVQVVRDVTEKKQLLADRELLVHDLGERVKELRCQYEISNVLERPDVDVPTVLTQVVEVLPSAFLFPAHARAAFVSDWGTFGAQGSEIARHCLRNELLVNRQSVGSIRVFYSAELTQAADPFLAEERELLRTVAQRVGEAIERMQASVQVKRLTYLYDMLSATNRAIVRCRSNDELLARVFDALIHHSAFPMLFIATSDVGNMPLRVVHSHGIDSGKLDELHAVIADPQSPFGEAFDELCRGRVVSSNLKDAPAHAQWYAYLGEQGITERAMLPMIREGQLFGVVGLYAQGPGAFDPSQLNLLNEMTADLEFALNGIAQNERRQTAEARAEISEFRFREVFEASPTPMQIQSLSAGTMRAINRAHQQWLGYALEEIGSEEHWFSQIYPDPAVRQQLKAAWSQSIEEARRSGSEVRSPELSLRCKDGSERIARGTMTLVGDDAVVAWTDLTEVRRSERALRESEQHFRSMIEQTVMGIYVRRNDKLIYVNPRYCEMIGWSSEELLSQDIWKFTSQDPENIARIKANWARLEAGERSVHYQVPVRRKNGDVREFGLHANPITWDGQAATIVMAEDITERKQAETQIAGYVKQLEASMRGTLQAVSNMIDQRDPYTAGHERRVSLIAGAIGREMGWSEERCDRLEMVGLVHDIGKISVPAEILSKPGRLSALEMQLIRGHAQAGYDILKCVPFPFPVADIIHQHHERLDGSGYPLGLKGEQILPEARVLAVADVIESIATHRPYRPARGLDVALDELERGRGTQYDPDAIDAFSRLLHDKGYTLPQ
;
A
#
# COMPACT_ATOMS: atom_id res chain seq x y z
N MET A 1 -0.01 41.84 -10.48
CA MET A 1 -1.41 41.70 -10.92
C MET A 1 -1.89 40.25 -10.97
N GLN A 2 -1.20 39.32 -11.62
CA GLN A 2 -1.67 37.91 -11.75
C GLN A 2 -1.93 37.20 -10.41
N LEU A 3 -1.16 37.49 -9.35
CA LEU A 3 -1.32 36.88 -8.03
C LEU A 3 -2.57 37.35 -7.25
N LEU A 4 -3.18 38.48 -7.62
CA LEU A 4 -4.37 39.02 -6.92
C LEU A 4 -5.68 38.70 -7.66
N ALA A 5 -5.58 38.25 -8.91
CA ALA A 5 -6.74 38.05 -9.78
C ALA A 5 -7.78 37.09 -9.19
N PRO A 6 -7.41 35.95 -8.56
CA PRO A 6 -8.41 35.02 -8.01
C PRO A 6 -9.22 35.62 -6.86
N ALA A 7 -8.56 36.28 -5.90
CA ALA A 7 -9.25 36.93 -4.78
C ALA A 7 -10.13 38.10 -5.25
N ALA A 8 -9.65 38.90 -6.21
CA ALA A 8 -10.42 40.00 -6.78
C ALA A 8 -11.64 39.49 -7.56
N LEU A 9 -11.48 38.43 -8.36
CA LEU A 9 -12.57 37.81 -9.11
C LEU A 9 -13.64 37.23 -8.18
N ILE A 10 -13.22 36.48 -7.15
CA ILE A 10 -14.17 35.88 -6.19
C ILE A 10 -14.85 36.96 -5.35
N SER A 11 -14.14 38.01 -4.97
CA SER A 11 -14.77 39.17 -4.31
C SER A 11 -15.81 39.83 -5.22
N ALA A 12 -15.51 40.01 -6.51
CA ALA A 12 -16.45 40.58 -7.47
C ALA A 12 -17.68 39.69 -7.69
N ILE A 13 -17.48 38.37 -7.82
CA ILE A 13 -18.57 37.39 -7.93
C ILE A 13 -19.44 37.39 -6.67
N ALA A 14 -18.82 37.36 -5.49
CA ALA A 14 -19.55 37.41 -4.23
C ALA A 14 -20.37 38.69 -4.14
N VAL A 15 -19.76 39.87 -4.36
CA VAL A 15 -20.47 41.16 -4.31
C VAL A 15 -21.61 41.23 -5.33
N ALA A 16 -21.41 40.72 -6.55
CA ALA A 16 -22.47 40.62 -7.55
C ALA A 16 -23.61 39.70 -7.09
N ALA A 17 -23.30 38.57 -6.45
CA ALA A 17 -24.29 37.68 -5.86
C ALA A 17 -25.06 38.35 -4.70
N GLY A 18 -24.40 39.21 -3.93
CA GLY A 18 -25.01 40.00 -2.85
C GLY A 18 -26.07 40.98 -3.34
N GLN A 19 -25.96 41.48 -4.58
CA GLN A 19 -26.99 42.31 -5.20
C GLN A 19 -28.30 41.55 -5.47
N VAL A 20 -28.22 40.22 -5.59
CA VAL A 20 -29.39 39.35 -5.82
C VAL A 20 -29.92 38.83 -4.48
N HIS A 21 -29.04 38.24 -3.67
CA HIS A 21 -29.41 37.66 -2.38
C HIS A 21 -28.22 37.68 -1.42
N TYR A 22 -28.33 38.42 -0.31
CA TYR A 22 -27.23 38.56 0.65
C TYR A 22 -26.72 37.22 1.18
N LEU A 23 -27.62 36.26 1.43
CA LEU A 23 -27.23 34.94 1.94
C LEU A 23 -26.29 34.20 0.97
N LEU A 24 -26.46 34.43 -0.34
CA LEU A 24 -25.59 33.87 -1.36
C LEU A 24 -24.20 34.52 -1.31
N PHE A 25 -24.12 35.83 -1.12
CA PHE A 25 -22.85 36.54 -0.89
C PHE A 25 -22.10 35.96 0.32
N HIS A 26 -22.79 35.87 1.47
CA HIS A 26 -22.19 35.38 2.71
C HIS A 26 -21.68 33.95 2.56
N THR A 27 -22.53 33.05 2.02
CA THR A 27 -22.18 31.65 1.78
C THR A 27 -20.97 31.52 0.85
N LEU A 28 -20.91 32.28 -0.24
CA LEU A 28 -19.78 32.24 -1.17
C LEU A 28 -18.48 32.74 -0.54
N ALA A 29 -18.54 33.85 0.20
CA ALA A 29 -17.38 34.44 0.87
C ALA A 29 -16.82 33.53 1.98
N GLU A 30 -17.69 32.91 2.77
CA GLU A 30 -17.33 31.95 3.81
C GLU A 30 -16.77 30.66 3.21
N THR A 31 -17.48 30.07 2.25
CA THR A 31 -17.05 28.82 1.59
C THR A 31 -15.66 28.95 0.98
N PHE A 32 -15.35 30.06 0.31
CA PHE A 32 -14.03 30.31 -0.26
C PHE A 32 -12.92 30.28 0.81
N SER A 33 -13.14 31.01 1.92
CA SER A 33 -12.18 31.10 3.01
C SER A 33 -11.99 29.74 3.70
N ILE A 34 -13.08 28.99 3.90
CA ILE A 34 -13.07 27.65 4.51
C ILE A 34 -12.28 26.66 3.65
N ILE A 35 -12.52 26.64 2.33
CA ILE A 35 -11.81 25.77 1.38
C ILE A 35 -10.32 26.08 1.43
N ILE A 36 -9.94 27.37 1.32
CA ILE A 36 -8.53 27.76 1.35
C ILE A 36 -7.84 27.30 2.63
N ALA A 37 -8.48 27.48 3.79
CA ALA A 37 -7.92 27.09 5.08
C ALA A 37 -7.73 25.58 5.23
N HIS A 38 -8.71 24.79 4.81
CA HIS A 38 -8.59 23.33 4.85
C HIS A 38 -7.55 22.82 3.85
N THR A 39 -7.54 23.35 2.61
CA THR A 39 -6.51 23.03 1.63
C THR A 39 -5.11 23.38 2.16
N ALA A 40 -4.96 24.56 2.76
CA ALA A 40 -3.72 24.98 3.41
C ALA A 40 -3.28 23.98 4.50
N MET A 41 -4.19 23.56 5.38
CA MET A 41 -3.91 22.57 6.42
C MET A 41 -3.49 21.21 5.82
N VAL A 42 -4.21 20.71 4.81
CA VAL A 42 -3.88 19.44 4.14
C VAL A 42 -2.51 19.51 3.45
N VAL A 43 -2.24 20.58 2.69
CA VAL A 43 -0.96 20.76 1.99
C VAL A 43 0.19 20.86 2.99
N ALA A 44 0.03 21.63 4.07
CA ALA A 44 1.07 21.80 5.09
C ALA A 44 1.35 20.50 5.86
N THR A 45 0.33 19.70 6.15
CA THR A 45 0.45 18.45 6.90
C THR A 45 1.09 17.35 6.07
N THR A 46 0.69 17.22 4.81
CA THR A 46 1.22 16.22 3.86
C THR A 46 2.63 16.56 3.39
N SER A 47 2.93 17.84 3.14
CA SER A 47 4.23 18.29 2.64
C SER A 47 5.30 18.44 3.73
N ARG A 48 5.00 18.13 5.00
CA ARG A 48 5.93 18.32 6.14
C ARG A 48 7.30 17.66 5.96
N ARG A 49 7.37 16.51 5.28
CA ARG A 49 8.66 15.82 5.03
C ARG A 49 9.60 16.67 4.16
N PHE A 50 9.04 17.52 3.32
CA PHE A 50 9.76 18.40 2.40
C PHE A 50 9.90 19.82 2.93
N THR A 51 9.05 20.22 3.88
CA THR A 51 9.02 21.59 4.42
C THR A 51 9.63 21.65 5.83
N ARG A 52 10.85 22.19 5.93
CA ARG A 52 11.49 22.46 7.24
C ARG A 52 10.92 23.70 7.96
N ASN A 53 9.94 24.38 7.35
CA ASN A 53 9.36 25.61 7.87
C ASN A 53 8.20 25.32 8.85
N HIS A 54 8.53 25.15 10.13
CA HIS A 54 7.57 24.87 11.19
C HIS A 54 6.58 26.01 11.46
N PHE A 55 6.96 27.26 11.17
CA PHE A 55 6.08 28.43 11.26
C PHE A 55 4.87 28.29 10.33
N THR A 56 5.13 27.95 9.06
CA THR A 56 4.10 27.77 8.02
C THR A 56 3.13 26.64 8.38
N VAL A 57 3.65 25.51 8.87
CA VAL A 57 2.83 24.37 9.32
C VAL A 57 1.95 24.74 10.51
N TYR A 58 2.50 25.49 11.47
CA TYR A 58 1.76 25.93 12.64
C TYR A 58 0.57 26.83 12.30
N VAL A 59 0.80 27.85 11.44
CA VAL A 59 -0.24 28.78 11.00
C VAL A 59 -1.33 28.05 10.19
N ALA A 60 -0.94 27.12 9.30
CA ALA A 60 -1.88 26.36 8.48
C ALA A 60 -2.81 25.46 9.31
N VAL A 61 -2.28 24.74 10.31
CA VAL A 61 -3.09 23.88 11.19
C VAL A 61 -4.05 24.71 12.05
N ALA A 62 -3.59 25.85 12.57
CA ALA A 62 -4.44 26.72 13.38
C ALA A 62 -5.63 27.28 12.58
N ILE A 63 -5.36 27.81 11.38
CA ILE A 63 -6.39 28.39 10.51
C ILE A 63 -7.34 27.32 9.97
N GLY A 64 -6.85 26.10 9.71
CA GLY A 64 -7.70 24.97 9.34
C GLY A 64 -8.74 24.61 10.41
N TRP A 65 -8.36 24.57 11.69
CA TRP A 65 -9.31 24.37 12.78
C TRP A 65 -10.24 25.57 13.01
N CYS A 66 -9.76 26.81 12.77
CA CYS A 66 -10.65 27.98 12.77
C CYS A 66 -11.72 27.88 11.68
N ALA A 67 -11.37 27.31 10.52
CA ALA A 67 -12.32 27.11 9.42
C ALA A 67 -13.42 26.10 9.75
N ALA A 68 -13.19 25.15 10.68
CA ALA A 68 -14.25 24.28 11.19
C ALA A 68 -15.29 25.07 12.00
N LEU A 69 -14.87 26.10 12.75
CA LEU A 69 -15.78 27.02 13.41
C LEU A 69 -16.44 28.00 12.43
N ASP A 70 -15.71 28.48 11.42
CA ASP A 70 -16.28 29.29 10.34
C ASP A 70 -17.38 28.53 9.57
N LEU A 71 -17.25 27.21 9.42
CA LEU A 71 -18.30 26.37 8.84
C LEU A 71 -19.58 26.36 9.70
N ILE A 72 -19.45 26.23 11.02
CA ILE A 72 -20.59 26.29 11.94
C ILE A 72 -21.21 27.70 11.94
N HIS A 73 -20.37 28.75 11.94
CA HIS A 73 -20.79 30.13 11.75
C HIS A 73 -21.62 30.30 10.46
N MET A 74 -21.15 29.75 9.35
CA MET A 74 -21.84 29.84 8.06
C MET A 74 -23.21 29.17 8.15
N VAL A 75 -23.29 27.88 8.54
CA VAL A 75 -24.58 27.15 8.55
C VAL A 75 -25.57 27.64 9.62
N SER A 76 -25.08 28.37 10.64
CA SER A 76 -25.92 28.99 11.68
C SER A 76 -26.38 30.40 11.33
N TYR A 77 -26.03 30.91 10.14
CA TYR A 77 -26.38 32.27 9.76
C TYR A 77 -27.89 32.45 9.60
N LYS A 78 -28.38 33.64 9.99
CA LYS A 78 -29.80 33.99 9.95
C LYS A 78 -30.35 33.87 8.52
N GLY A 79 -31.30 32.97 8.32
CA GLY A 79 -31.96 32.69 7.04
C GLY A 79 -31.49 31.42 6.30
N MET A 80 -30.55 30.64 6.85
CA MET A 80 -30.19 29.32 6.28
C MET A 80 -31.08 28.16 6.75
N ASP A 81 -31.78 28.30 7.89
CA ASP A 81 -32.72 27.32 8.45
C ASP A 81 -32.19 25.88 8.58
N LEU A 82 -30.86 25.68 8.67
CA LEU A 82 -30.23 24.36 8.84
C LEU A 82 -30.14 23.91 10.31
N LEU A 83 -30.27 24.84 11.27
CA LEU A 83 -30.18 24.55 12.70
C LEU A 83 -31.43 25.07 13.44
N PRO A 84 -31.89 24.39 14.52
CA PRO A 84 -33.18 24.67 15.18
C PRO A 84 -33.29 26.03 15.89
N GLN A 85 -32.20 26.78 16.03
CA GLN A 85 -32.12 28.08 16.73
C GLN A 85 -31.31 29.11 15.92
N ALA A 86 -31.63 29.30 14.64
CA ALA A 86 -30.92 30.24 13.76
C ALA A 86 -31.31 31.71 14.06
N ASP A 87 -30.82 32.26 15.17
CA ASP A 87 -30.83 33.71 15.44
C ASP A 87 -29.54 34.38 14.90
N ALA A 88 -29.49 35.72 14.91
CA ALA A 88 -28.28 36.45 14.51
C ALA A 88 -27.14 36.38 15.54
N ASN A 89 -27.41 35.92 16.77
CA ASN A 89 -26.45 35.94 17.86
C ASN A 89 -25.48 34.75 17.79
N MET A 90 -26.00 33.53 17.61
CA MET A 90 -25.19 32.32 17.52
C MET A 90 -24.10 32.38 16.43
N PRO A 91 -24.36 32.76 15.16
CA PRO A 91 -23.31 32.90 14.16
C PRO A 91 -22.27 33.95 14.61
N THR A 92 -22.69 35.04 15.23
CA THR A 92 -21.78 36.09 15.73
C THR A 92 -20.87 35.58 16.87
N GLN A 93 -21.35 34.63 17.68
CA GLN A 93 -20.55 33.95 18.72
C GLN A 93 -19.50 33.02 18.11
N PHE A 94 -19.87 32.22 17.10
CA PHE A 94 -18.91 31.36 16.40
C PHE A 94 -17.84 32.16 15.67
N TRP A 95 -18.22 33.31 15.09
CA TRP A 95 -17.29 34.25 14.47
C TRP A 95 -16.21 34.70 15.47
N ILE A 96 -16.63 35.24 16.62
CA ILE A 96 -15.67 35.80 17.59
C ILE A 96 -14.77 34.71 18.18
N ALA A 97 -15.30 33.50 18.41
CA ALA A 97 -14.51 32.37 18.89
C ALA A 97 -13.42 31.96 17.88
N ALA A 98 -13.77 31.84 16.59
CA ALA A 98 -12.83 31.52 15.53
C ALA A 98 -11.73 32.58 15.39
N ARG A 99 -12.10 33.87 15.37
CA ARG A 99 -11.15 34.99 15.24
C ARG A 99 -10.23 35.11 16.46
N PHE A 100 -10.71 34.83 17.66
CA PHE A 100 -9.87 34.84 18.86
C PHE A 100 -8.82 33.73 18.84
N ILE A 101 -9.20 32.49 18.48
CA ILE A 101 -8.25 31.38 18.31
C ILE A 101 -7.21 31.73 17.23
N GLN A 102 -7.66 32.30 16.11
CA GLN A 102 -6.77 32.74 15.04
C GLN A 102 -5.79 33.83 15.48
N ALA A 103 -6.25 34.84 16.24
CA ALA A 103 -5.42 35.93 16.74
C ALA A 103 -4.36 35.43 17.73
N VAL A 104 -4.74 34.54 18.66
CA VAL A 104 -3.80 33.89 19.57
C VAL A 104 -2.75 33.10 18.79
N ALA A 105 -3.19 32.29 17.82
CA ALA A 105 -2.30 31.49 16.98
C ALA A 105 -1.30 32.36 16.21
N LEU A 106 -1.76 33.43 15.58
CA LEU A 106 -0.89 34.33 14.83
C LEU A 106 0.10 35.04 15.76
N LEU A 107 -0.33 35.47 16.95
CA LEU A 107 0.54 36.11 17.94
C LEU A 107 1.65 35.20 18.47
N SER A 108 1.37 33.90 18.69
CA SER A 108 2.37 32.92 19.13
C SER A 108 3.19 32.31 17.99
N SER A 109 2.78 32.49 16.74
CA SER A 109 3.46 31.92 15.57
C SER A 109 4.97 32.29 15.42
N PRO A 110 5.47 33.48 15.79
CA PRO A 110 6.90 33.81 15.68
C PRO A 110 7.81 32.88 16.48
N LEU A 111 7.31 32.24 17.55
CA LEU A 111 8.06 31.27 18.34
C LEU A 111 8.52 30.07 17.50
N PHE A 112 7.75 29.73 16.47
CA PHE A 112 7.98 28.59 15.60
C PHE A 112 8.80 28.93 14.35
N LEU A 113 9.30 30.17 14.24
CA LEU A 113 10.41 30.50 13.35
C LEU A 113 11.72 29.88 13.82
N ARG A 114 11.84 29.58 15.14
CA ARG A 114 13.07 29.03 15.75
C ARG A 114 12.87 27.66 16.43
N ARG A 115 11.62 27.25 16.67
CA ARG A 115 11.29 26.01 17.39
C ARG A 115 10.60 25.01 16.49
N ALA A 116 10.99 23.74 16.60
CA ALA A 116 10.32 22.64 15.95
C ALA A 116 9.00 22.30 16.67
N VAL A 117 8.03 21.79 15.92
CA VAL A 117 6.73 21.41 16.46
C VAL A 117 6.33 20.00 16.08
N ARG A 118 5.68 19.32 17.03
CA ARG A 118 5.05 18.02 16.82
C ARG A 118 3.64 18.24 16.25
N ILE A 119 3.43 17.82 15.00
CA ILE A 119 2.18 18.04 14.28
C ILE A 119 0.95 17.42 14.98
N LYS A 120 1.11 16.22 15.56
CA LYS A 120 0.03 15.55 16.30
C LYS A 120 -0.46 16.40 17.47
N SER A 121 0.47 17.03 18.20
CA SER A 121 0.15 17.91 19.33
C SER A 121 -0.57 19.19 18.87
N LEU A 122 -0.24 19.71 17.68
CA LEU A 122 -0.95 20.87 17.13
C LEU A 122 -2.39 20.55 16.75
N HIS A 123 -2.63 19.46 16.02
CA HIS A 123 -3.99 19.06 15.67
C HIS A 123 -4.83 18.79 16.92
N PHE A 124 -4.26 18.09 17.90
CA PHE A 124 -4.95 17.84 19.17
C PHE A 124 -5.27 19.14 19.91
N GLY A 125 -4.28 20.03 20.09
CA GLY A 125 -4.47 21.29 20.82
C GLY A 125 -5.50 22.21 20.18
N TYR A 126 -5.40 22.45 18.87
CA TYR A 126 -6.36 23.31 18.16
C TYR A 126 -7.73 22.65 17.96
N GLY A 127 -7.77 21.32 17.80
CA GLY A 127 -9.03 20.57 17.76
C GLY A 127 -9.80 20.66 19.08
N VAL A 128 -9.11 20.49 20.22
CA VAL A 128 -9.71 20.67 21.55
C VAL A 128 -10.16 22.12 21.75
N ALA A 129 -9.38 23.11 21.34
CA ALA A 129 -9.76 24.52 21.45
C ALA A 129 -11.02 24.83 20.61
N ALA A 130 -11.10 24.35 19.37
CA ALA A 130 -12.25 24.55 18.50
C ALA A 130 -13.51 23.83 19.05
N LEU A 131 -13.40 22.56 19.41
CA LEU A 131 -14.52 21.79 19.97
C LEU A 131 -14.99 22.36 21.31
N GLY A 132 -14.06 22.79 22.17
CA GLY A 132 -14.37 23.45 23.44
C GLY A 132 -15.09 24.77 23.24
N GLY A 133 -14.66 25.58 22.27
CA GLY A 133 -15.35 26.82 21.89
C GLY A 133 -16.77 26.57 21.39
N ALA A 134 -16.95 25.58 20.51
CA ALA A 134 -18.27 25.20 20.01
C ALA A 134 -19.18 24.69 21.14
N ALA A 135 -18.68 23.83 22.02
CA ALA A 135 -19.42 23.32 23.16
C ALA A 135 -19.84 24.43 24.12
N TRP A 136 -18.96 25.42 24.37
CA TRP A 136 -19.29 26.57 25.21
C TRP A 136 -20.41 27.43 24.60
N ILE A 137 -20.41 27.63 23.28
CA ILE A 137 -21.49 28.34 22.58
C ILE A 137 -22.80 27.57 22.67
N PHE A 138 -22.81 26.27 22.31
CA PHE A 138 -24.01 25.44 22.37
C PHE A 138 -24.57 25.27 23.79
N SER A 139 -23.76 25.43 24.82
CA SER A 139 -24.22 25.40 26.22
C SER A 139 -25.09 26.60 26.62
N GLY A 140 -25.10 27.68 25.82
CA GLY A 140 -25.83 28.92 26.11
C GLY A 140 -25.13 29.86 27.11
N TYR A 141 -24.00 29.46 27.71
CA TYR A 141 -23.25 30.29 28.66
C TYR A 141 -22.28 31.28 27.99
N PHE A 142 -22.14 31.25 26.67
CA PHE A 142 -21.29 32.19 25.95
C PHE A 142 -21.95 33.58 25.92
N PRO A 143 -21.20 34.69 26.11
CA PRO A 143 -21.82 36.02 26.21
C PRO A 143 -22.61 36.40 24.95
N VAL A 144 -23.65 37.22 25.12
CA VAL A 144 -24.49 37.69 24.01
C VAL A 144 -23.70 38.70 23.17
N MET A 145 -23.67 38.47 21.86
CA MET A 145 -22.90 39.26 20.87
C MET A 145 -23.76 40.19 20.05
N PHE A 146 -25.01 39.78 19.79
CA PHE A 146 -25.95 40.52 18.96
C PHE A 146 -27.34 40.43 19.56
N VAL A 147 -28.06 41.56 19.57
CA VAL A 147 -29.44 41.64 20.02
C VAL A 147 -30.29 42.18 18.88
N GLU A 148 -31.31 41.41 18.47
CA GLU A 148 -32.22 41.80 17.39
C GLU A 148 -32.87 43.17 17.66
N GLY A 149 -32.82 44.06 16.66
CA GLY A 149 -33.31 45.43 16.77
C GLY A 149 -32.39 46.41 17.50
N GLN A 150 -31.41 45.95 18.30
CA GLN A 150 -30.43 46.81 18.99
C GLN A 150 -29.04 46.79 18.32
N GLY A 151 -28.68 45.70 17.62
CA GLY A 151 -27.40 45.54 16.96
C GLY A 151 -26.33 44.85 17.82
N LEU A 152 -25.06 45.21 17.61
CA LEU A 152 -23.92 44.62 18.30
C LEU A 152 -23.83 45.02 19.77
N THR A 153 -23.49 44.07 20.64
CA THR A 153 -23.27 44.33 22.07
C THR A 153 -21.92 45.00 22.33
N PRO A 154 -21.77 45.76 23.44
CA PRO A 154 -20.46 46.29 23.84
C PRO A 154 -19.39 45.21 23.97
N PHE A 155 -19.76 44.02 24.48
CA PHE A 155 -18.85 42.89 24.60
C PHE A 155 -18.28 42.49 23.24
N LYS A 156 -19.12 42.36 22.21
CA LYS A 156 -18.70 41.98 20.86
C LYS A 156 -17.71 43.00 20.26
N ILE A 157 -18.00 44.29 20.45
CA ILE A 157 -17.15 45.39 19.96
C ILE A 157 -15.78 45.39 20.65
N TYR A 158 -15.76 45.28 21.99
CA TYR A 158 -14.50 45.25 22.74
C TYR A 158 -13.66 44.01 22.42
N ALA A 159 -14.28 42.85 22.22
CA ALA A 159 -13.59 41.63 21.83
C ALA A 159 -12.86 41.79 20.47
N GLU A 160 -13.48 42.44 19.49
CA GLU A 160 -12.82 42.72 18.20
C GLU A 160 -11.67 43.72 18.35
N TYR A 161 -11.80 44.75 19.18
CA TYR A 161 -10.66 45.65 19.43
C TYR A 161 -9.47 44.94 20.09
N VAL A 162 -9.73 43.97 20.97
CA VAL A 162 -8.67 43.12 21.53
C VAL A 162 -8.01 42.27 20.43
N ILE A 163 -8.79 41.67 19.54
CA ILE A 163 -8.28 40.91 18.39
C ILE A 163 -7.43 41.81 17.49
N ILE A 164 -7.89 43.02 17.16
CA ILE A 164 -7.14 44.00 16.37
C ILE A 164 -5.81 44.34 17.04
N ALA A 165 -5.80 44.57 18.36
CA ALA A 165 -4.58 44.84 19.12
C ALA A 165 -3.58 43.66 19.05
N MET A 166 -4.06 42.42 19.13
CA MET A 166 -3.23 41.22 18.97
C MET A 166 -2.66 41.08 17.56
N LEU A 167 -3.45 41.39 16.52
CA LEU A 167 -3.00 41.36 15.13
C LEU A 167 -1.94 42.44 14.86
N LEU A 168 -2.11 43.64 15.42
CA LEU A 168 -1.10 44.72 15.35
C LEU A 168 0.21 44.31 16.03
N ALA A 169 0.13 43.72 17.24
CA ALA A 169 1.29 43.19 17.94
C ALA A 169 2.00 42.09 17.12
N THR A 170 1.22 41.21 16.47
CA THR A 170 1.75 40.18 15.58
C THR A 170 2.52 40.80 14.40
N GLY A 171 1.97 41.83 13.76
CA GLY A 171 2.63 42.54 12.67
C GLY A 171 3.98 43.14 13.08
N MET A 172 4.05 43.72 14.28
CA MET A 172 5.30 44.23 14.86
C MET A 172 6.31 43.10 15.12
N LEU A 173 5.86 41.95 15.63
CA LEU A 173 6.74 40.79 15.87
C LEU A 173 7.29 40.22 14.56
N TYR A 174 6.47 40.05 13.52
CA TYR A 174 6.93 39.63 12.19
C TYR A 174 7.95 40.60 11.60
N TRP A 175 7.73 41.91 11.78
CA TRP A 175 8.68 42.92 11.33
C TRP A 175 10.00 42.86 12.12
N ARG A 176 9.94 42.63 13.43
CA ARG A 176 11.14 42.45 14.27
C ARG A 176 11.94 41.22 13.85
N ASP A 177 11.26 40.09 13.63
CA ASP A 177 11.87 38.81 13.25
C ASP A 177 12.02 38.63 11.73
N ARG A 178 11.86 39.71 10.93
CA ARG A 178 11.90 39.71 9.45
C ARG A 178 13.14 39.06 8.82
N ARG A 179 14.26 39.01 9.55
CA ARG A 179 15.50 38.39 9.08
C ARG A 179 15.40 36.86 9.00
N LEU A 180 14.43 36.26 9.68
CA LEU A 180 14.20 34.81 9.73
C LEU A 180 13.17 34.34 8.69
N MET A 181 12.56 35.26 7.95
CA MET A 181 11.49 34.96 6.98
C MET A 181 11.95 35.33 5.58
N SER A 182 11.51 34.58 4.56
CA SER A 182 11.73 34.99 3.17
C SER A 182 10.96 36.29 2.88
N PRO A 183 11.46 37.16 1.98
CA PRO A 183 10.79 38.44 1.68
C PRO A 183 9.34 38.26 1.20
N SER A 184 9.10 37.21 0.41
CA SER A 184 7.77 36.81 -0.06
C SER A 184 6.85 36.37 1.07
N LEU A 185 7.36 35.55 2.00
CA LEU A 185 6.62 35.08 3.16
C LEU A 185 6.24 36.26 4.07
N LEU A 186 7.19 37.14 4.37
CA LEU A 186 6.96 38.33 5.19
C LEU A 186 5.92 39.25 4.56
N LEU A 187 6.06 39.58 3.27
CA LEU A 187 5.13 40.46 2.57
C LEU A 187 3.71 39.88 2.59
N SER A 188 3.56 38.60 2.24
CA SER A 188 2.25 37.94 2.19
C SER A 188 1.60 37.89 3.58
N MET A 189 2.36 37.58 4.63
CA MET A 189 1.84 37.59 6.00
C MET A 189 1.47 38.99 6.50
N GLN A 190 2.23 40.03 6.14
CA GLN A 190 1.89 41.41 6.50
C GLN A 190 0.61 41.87 5.78
N LEU A 191 0.48 41.58 4.48
CA LEU A 191 -0.74 41.87 3.71
C LEU A 191 -1.96 41.12 4.28
N ALA A 192 -1.79 39.87 4.70
CA ALA A 192 -2.83 39.11 5.39
C ALA A 192 -3.27 39.80 6.70
N LEU A 193 -2.33 40.21 7.55
CA LEU A 193 -2.64 40.88 8.81
C LEU A 193 -3.37 42.21 8.60
N VAL A 194 -2.93 43.02 7.62
CA VAL A 194 -3.60 44.28 7.28
C VAL A 194 -5.03 44.02 6.83
N ALA A 195 -5.24 43.05 5.94
CA ALA A 195 -6.58 42.68 5.49
C ALA A 195 -7.46 42.15 6.64
N MET A 196 -6.91 41.34 7.56
CA MET A 196 -7.63 40.90 8.77
C MET A 196 -8.03 42.08 9.66
N ILE A 197 -7.12 43.01 9.92
CA ILE A 197 -7.42 44.20 10.74
C ILE A 197 -8.55 45.04 10.12
N LEU A 198 -8.51 45.25 8.79
CA LEU A 198 -9.58 45.96 8.08
C LEU A 198 -10.91 45.20 8.13
N SER A 199 -10.86 43.87 8.05
CA SER A 199 -12.02 42.99 8.18
C SER A 199 -12.67 43.13 9.56
N GLU A 200 -11.90 42.93 10.64
CA GLU A 200 -12.40 43.08 12.03
C GLU A 200 -12.92 44.49 12.30
N PHE A 201 -12.23 45.53 11.81
CA PHE A 201 -12.70 46.89 11.97
C PHE A 201 -14.06 47.13 11.28
N ALA A 202 -14.30 46.53 10.11
CA ALA A 202 -15.58 46.61 9.43
C ALA A 202 -16.70 45.90 10.22
N PHE A 203 -16.39 44.76 10.85
CA PHE A 203 -17.33 44.02 11.70
C PHE A 203 -17.71 44.74 13.01
N THR A 204 -16.95 45.75 13.45
CA THR A 204 -17.34 46.57 14.62
C THR A 204 -18.47 47.57 14.34
N ARG A 205 -18.82 47.82 13.07
CA ARG A 205 -19.63 48.99 12.67
C ARG A 205 -21.01 48.69 12.10
N TYR A 206 -21.39 47.43 11.95
CA TYR A 206 -22.70 47.12 11.38
C TYR A 206 -23.81 47.16 12.46
N ALA A 207 -24.92 47.81 12.14
CA ALA A 207 -26.14 47.76 12.95
C ALA A 207 -27.06 46.60 12.54
N ASN A 208 -26.96 46.17 11.29
CA ASN A 208 -27.70 45.05 10.71
C ASN A 208 -26.71 44.06 10.09
N VAL A 209 -26.95 42.78 10.32
CA VAL A 209 -26.22 41.64 9.78
C VAL A 209 -26.24 41.61 8.24
N TYR A 210 -27.19 42.31 7.58
CA TYR A 210 -27.24 42.50 6.12
C TYR A 210 -26.63 43.83 5.63
N GLY A 211 -25.85 44.53 6.45
CA GLY A 211 -25.34 45.87 6.13
C GLY A 211 -24.03 45.90 5.33
N LEU A 212 -23.75 47.03 4.68
CA LEU A 212 -22.54 47.27 3.86
C LEU A 212 -21.22 47.03 4.62
N SER A 213 -21.17 47.39 5.91
CA SER A 213 -19.97 47.16 6.74
C SER A 213 -19.69 45.66 6.93
N ASN A 214 -20.73 44.83 6.99
CA ASN A 214 -20.58 43.38 7.04
C ASN A 214 -20.05 42.84 5.69
N GLU A 215 -20.60 43.32 4.56
CA GLU A 215 -20.10 42.96 3.23
C GLU A 215 -18.62 43.30 3.03
N LEU A 216 -18.21 44.52 3.40
CA LEU A 216 -16.81 44.94 3.35
C LEU A 216 -15.91 44.06 4.23
N GLY A 217 -16.40 43.67 5.41
CA GLY A 217 -15.71 42.74 6.31
C GLY A 217 -15.38 41.42 5.62
N HIS A 218 -16.36 40.79 4.98
CA HIS A 218 -16.16 39.53 4.24
C HIS A 218 -15.26 39.69 3.01
N VAL A 219 -15.33 40.81 2.29
CA VAL A 219 -14.39 41.08 1.17
C VAL A 219 -12.95 41.13 1.67
N PHE A 220 -12.68 41.86 2.76
CA PHE A 220 -11.33 41.88 3.34
C PHE A 220 -10.89 40.51 3.87
N LYS A 221 -11.83 39.69 4.38
CA LYS A 221 -11.56 38.30 4.79
C LYS A 221 -11.08 37.43 3.62
N ILE A 222 -11.73 37.53 2.45
CA ILE A 222 -11.33 36.81 1.22
C ILE A 222 -9.86 37.12 0.89
N PHE A 223 -9.48 38.41 0.90
CA PHE A 223 -8.10 38.81 0.68
C PHE A 223 -7.14 38.30 1.75
N ALA A 224 -7.52 38.37 3.03
CA ALA A 224 -6.71 37.87 4.13
C ALA A 224 -6.35 36.39 3.97
N TYR A 225 -7.35 35.53 3.71
CA TYR A 225 -7.15 34.09 3.53
C TYR A 225 -6.36 33.79 2.27
N TRP A 226 -6.56 34.55 1.19
CA TRP A 226 -5.76 34.44 -0.03
C TRP A 226 -4.28 34.76 0.20
N PHE A 227 -3.97 35.81 0.96
CA PHE A 227 -2.59 36.15 1.28
C PHE A 227 -1.92 35.11 2.19
N VAL A 228 -2.67 34.54 3.15
CA VAL A 228 -2.20 33.38 3.91
C VAL A 228 -1.93 32.20 2.98
N TYR A 229 -2.84 31.88 2.06
CA TYR A 229 -2.62 30.82 1.07
C TYR A 229 -1.36 31.04 0.24
N LEU A 230 -1.14 32.26 -0.27
CA LEU A 230 0.08 32.60 -1.00
C LEU A 230 1.33 32.41 -0.15
N ALA A 231 1.31 32.88 1.10
CA ALA A 231 2.39 32.67 2.06
C ALA A 231 2.70 31.18 2.26
N LEU A 232 1.66 30.36 2.40
CA LEU A 232 1.78 28.93 2.63
C LEU A 232 2.27 28.20 1.38
N VAL A 233 1.61 28.35 0.22
CA VAL A 233 1.97 27.67 -1.03
C VAL A 233 3.36 28.05 -1.52
N GLN A 234 3.72 29.33 -1.44
CA GLN A 234 5.03 29.77 -1.88
C GLN A 234 6.15 29.18 -1.01
N SER A 235 5.96 29.12 0.31
CA SER A 235 6.96 28.57 1.24
C SER A 235 6.98 27.04 1.31
N THR A 236 5.86 26.36 1.04
CA THR A 236 5.77 24.89 1.11
C THR A 236 6.06 24.17 -0.21
N LEU A 237 5.62 24.73 -1.33
CA LEU A 237 5.76 24.11 -2.65
C LEU A 237 6.83 24.83 -3.47
N ARG A 238 6.68 26.13 -3.70
CA ARG A 238 7.50 26.82 -4.71
C ARG A 238 8.97 26.97 -4.32
N GLU A 239 9.26 27.34 -3.08
CA GLU A 239 10.63 27.54 -2.60
C GLU A 239 11.47 26.23 -2.63
N PRO A 240 11.03 25.09 -2.06
CA PRO A 240 11.80 23.84 -2.12
C PRO A 240 12.03 23.33 -3.54
N PHE A 241 11.01 23.38 -4.41
CA PHE A 241 11.16 22.96 -5.81
C PHE A 241 12.06 23.90 -6.62
N SER A 242 12.05 25.21 -6.33
CA SER A 242 12.98 26.17 -6.95
C SER A 242 14.43 25.96 -6.49
N MET A 243 14.64 25.53 -5.24
CA MET A 243 15.95 25.14 -4.73
C MET A 243 16.44 23.90 -5.47
N LEU A 244 15.63 22.83 -5.54
CA LEU A 244 15.92 21.60 -6.30
C LEU A 244 16.21 21.87 -7.79
N SER A 245 15.47 22.79 -8.41
CA SER A 245 15.69 23.18 -9.81
C SER A 245 16.97 24.00 -10.00
N ARG A 246 17.41 24.79 -9.01
CA ARG A 246 18.68 25.55 -9.06
C ARG A 246 19.90 24.68 -8.78
N THR A 247 19.77 23.68 -7.90
CA THR A 247 20.83 22.68 -7.69
C THR A 247 20.94 21.68 -8.83
N ALA A 248 19.96 21.55 -9.72
CA ALA A 248 20.08 20.63 -10.85
C ALA A 248 20.97 21.18 -12.01
N SER A 249 21.29 22.47 -12.04
CA SER A 249 21.80 23.12 -13.28
C SER A 249 23.10 23.92 -13.14
N THR A 250 23.90 23.76 -12.09
CA THR A 250 25.12 24.58 -11.94
C THR A 250 26.32 23.77 -11.48
N TYR A 251 27.51 24.18 -11.92
CA TYR A 251 28.83 23.68 -11.56
C TYR A 251 29.04 23.41 -10.04
N ASP A 252 28.32 24.13 -9.17
CA ASP A 252 28.29 23.94 -7.70
C ASP A 252 27.43 22.78 -7.19
N ALA A 253 26.66 22.14 -8.07
CA ALA A 253 25.86 20.97 -7.76
C ALA A 253 26.65 19.67 -7.72
N VAL A 254 27.85 19.66 -8.31
CA VAL A 254 28.74 18.50 -8.26
C VAL A 254 29.18 18.33 -6.81
N PRO A 255 28.80 17.22 -6.14
CA PRO A 255 29.08 17.02 -4.72
C PRO A 255 30.57 16.79 -4.45
N ASP A 256 31.30 16.33 -5.47
CA ASP A 256 32.74 16.16 -5.44
C ASP A 256 33.45 17.50 -5.77
N PRO A 257 34.60 17.79 -5.16
CA PRO A 257 35.48 18.88 -5.57
C PRO A 257 35.75 18.88 -7.09
N ALA A 258 35.16 19.83 -7.80
CA ALA A 258 35.30 20.01 -9.24
C ALA A 258 35.97 21.34 -9.54
N ILE A 259 37.04 21.30 -10.34
CA ILE A 259 37.96 22.41 -10.53
C ILE A 259 38.30 22.53 -12.01
N VAL A 260 38.23 23.74 -12.56
CA VAL A 260 38.76 24.05 -13.89
C VAL A 260 40.19 24.53 -13.72
N ILE A 261 41.15 23.83 -14.31
CA ILE A 261 42.58 24.12 -14.24
C ILE A 261 43.13 24.44 -15.63
N ARG A 262 44.10 25.35 -15.70
CA ARG A 262 44.87 25.60 -16.91
C ARG A 262 45.93 24.52 -17.12
N GLN A 263 46.50 24.46 -18.32
CA GLN A 263 47.58 23.52 -18.64
C GLN A 263 48.85 23.72 -17.77
N ASP A 264 49.05 24.92 -17.20
CA ASP A 264 50.13 25.23 -16.24
C ASP A 264 49.82 24.74 -14.80
N GLY A 265 48.68 24.10 -14.58
CA GLY A 265 48.27 23.57 -13.27
C GLY A 265 47.63 24.61 -12.34
N LEU A 266 47.36 25.83 -12.81
CA LEU A 266 46.70 26.88 -12.01
C LEU A 266 45.18 26.78 -12.11
N ILE A 267 44.51 26.94 -10.95
CA ILE A 267 43.06 26.88 -10.82
C ILE A 267 42.43 28.15 -11.39
N ARG A 268 41.50 27.99 -12.34
CA ARG A 268 40.72 29.07 -12.95
C ARG A 268 39.34 29.20 -12.33
N GLN A 269 38.76 28.08 -11.94
CA GLN A 269 37.44 28.01 -11.32
C GLN A 269 37.41 26.81 -10.38
N ALA A 270 36.71 26.94 -9.25
CA ALA A 270 36.50 25.86 -8.30
C ALA A 270 35.05 25.91 -7.83
N ASN A 271 34.40 24.76 -7.73
CA ASN A 271 33.04 24.67 -7.24
C ASN A 271 32.99 24.78 -5.71
N GLN A 272 31.79 24.92 -5.15
CA GLN A 272 31.61 25.06 -3.70
C GLN A 272 32.11 23.83 -2.92
N ALA A 273 32.02 22.62 -3.48
CA ALA A 273 32.59 21.41 -2.87
C ALA A 273 34.12 21.48 -2.77
N ALA A 274 34.81 22.00 -3.80
CA ALA A 274 36.25 22.19 -3.79
C ALA A 274 36.69 23.25 -2.78
N ALA A 275 35.92 24.33 -2.62
CA ALA A 275 36.12 25.34 -1.59
C ALA A 275 36.02 24.75 -0.16
N ILE A 276 34.97 23.97 0.09
CA ILE A 276 34.80 23.27 1.38
C ILE A 276 35.94 22.29 1.63
N TYR A 277 36.32 21.50 0.63
CA TYR A 277 37.40 20.52 0.74
C TYR A 277 38.77 21.16 1.02
N ALA A 278 39.07 22.28 0.38
CA ALA A 278 40.30 23.04 0.63
C ALA A 278 40.22 23.94 1.89
N ASN A 279 39.05 24.03 2.54
CA ASN A 279 38.76 24.95 3.65
C ASN A 279 39.09 26.43 3.31
N MET A 280 38.75 26.84 2.09
CA MET A 280 38.98 28.19 1.55
C MET A 280 37.71 28.68 0.85
N LYS A 281 37.59 29.98 0.57
CA LYS A 281 36.49 30.45 -0.27
C LYS A 281 36.75 30.14 -1.75
N PRO A 282 35.72 29.94 -2.60
CA PRO A 282 35.91 29.68 -4.02
C PRO A 282 36.79 30.72 -4.72
N GLU A 283 36.72 31.99 -4.31
CA GLU A 283 37.51 33.08 -4.89
C GLU A 283 38.99 33.02 -4.48
N GLU A 284 39.30 32.44 -3.32
CA GLU A 284 40.67 32.29 -2.79
C GLU A 284 41.41 31.13 -3.45
N LEU A 285 40.68 30.19 -4.07
CA LEU A 285 41.25 29.07 -4.82
C LEU A 285 41.73 29.46 -6.22
N ILE A 286 41.18 30.53 -6.78
CA ILE A 286 41.52 30.97 -8.14
C ILE A 286 42.95 31.50 -8.16
N GLY A 287 43.78 30.96 -9.04
CA GLY A 287 45.19 31.29 -9.19
C GLY A 287 46.15 30.46 -8.33
N LEU A 288 45.65 29.54 -7.50
CA LEU A 288 46.50 28.58 -6.78
C LEU A 288 46.86 27.37 -7.64
N SER A 289 47.94 26.68 -7.28
CA SER A 289 48.33 25.43 -7.93
C SER A 289 47.44 24.27 -7.46
N VAL A 290 46.85 23.54 -8.41
CA VAL A 290 46.05 22.34 -8.10
C VAL A 290 46.89 21.26 -7.40
N HIS A 291 48.18 21.20 -7.70
CA HIS A 291 49.12 20.26 -7.07
C HIS A 291 49.25 20.51 -5.57
N ALA A 292 49.43 21.78 -5.20
CA ALA A 292 49.61 22.19 -3.81
C ALA A 292 48.34 21.97 -2.96
N VAL A 293 47.16 22.13 -3.57
CA VAL A 293 45.88 22.15 -2.83
C VAL A 293 45.16 20.80 -2.85
N PHE A 294 45.14 20.10 -3.99
CA PHE A 294 44.29 18.91 -4.20
C PHE A 294 45.07 17.63 -4.53
N HIS A 295 46.37 17.70 -4.82
CA HIS A 295 47.25 16.53 -4.98
C HIS A 295 48.18 16.38 -3.75
N ALA A 296 49.30 15.69 -3.92
CA ALA A 296 50.32 15.52 -2.90
C ALA A 296 51.36 16.65 -2.96
N GLY A 297 51.07 17.80 -2.33
CA GLY A 297 51.96 18.96 -2.30
C GLY A 297 53.34 18.73 -1.64
N THR A 298 53.53 17.57 -1.00
CA THR A 298 54.80 17.10 -0.41
C THR A 298 55.72 16.42 -1.42
N VAL A 299 55.21 16.05 -2.60
CA VAL A 299 55.95 15.41 -3.69
C VAL A 299 56.27 16.46 -4.77
N PRO A 300 57.45 16.43 -5.42
CA PRO A 300 57.73 17.30 -6.57
C PRO A 300 56.69 17.14 -7.68
N VAL A 301 56.35 18.23 -8.38
CA VAL A 301 55.33 18.22 -9.46
C VAL A 301 55.65 17.20 -10.56
N GLU A 302 56.94 16.97 -10.81
CA GLU A 302 57.45 16.03 -11.81
C GLU A 302 57.11 14.56 -11.50
N ASP A 303 57.01 14.23 -10.21
CA ASP A 303 56.69 12.89 -9.70
C ASP A 303 55.19 12.69 -9.48
N CYS A 304 54.37 13.73 -9.70
CA CYS A 304 52.92 13.65 -9.60
C CYS A 304 52.28 13.15 -10.90
N LEU A 305 51.69 11.95 -10.85
CA LEU A 305 51.06 11.31 -12.00
C LEU A 305 49.95 12.16 -12.65
N ALA A 306 49.18 12.94 -11.86
CA ALA A 306 48.15 13.83 -12.41
C ALA A 306 48.76 15.03 -13.14
N CYS A 307 49.72 15.72 -12.52
CA CYS A 307 50.34 16.91 -13.10
C CYS A 307 51.12 16.59 -14.38
N THR A 308 51.89 15.50 -14.38
CA THR A 308 52.68 15.09 -15.54
C THR A 308 51.80 14.75 -16.75
N ARG A 309 50.61 14.16 -16.53
CA ARG A 309 49.64 13.85 -17.60
C ARG A 309 48.89 15.09 -18.09
N ILE A 310 48.54 16.03 -17.21
CA ILE A 310 47.98 17.35 -17.59
C ILE A 310 48.97 18.11 -18.47
N ALA A 311 50.24 18.18 -18.07
CA ALA A 311 51.28 18.91 -18.80
C ALA A 311 51.53 18.34 -20.22
N ARG A 312 51.47 17.00 -20.36
CA ARG A 312 51.57 16.28 -21.66
C ARG A 312 50.36 16.47 -22.57
N GLY A 313 49.26 16.98 -22.03
CA GLY A 313 48.05 17.23 -22.80
C GLY A 313 47.23 15.98 -23.11
N GLU A 314 47.28 14.96 -22.24
CA GLU A 314 46.51 13.73 -22.41
C GLU A 314 44.99 13.99 -22.40
N SER A 315 44.22 13.10 -23.05
CA SER A 315 42.75 13.13 -23.04
C SER A 315 42.20 12.69 -21.68
N ARG A 316 40.92 12.32 -21.55
CA ARG A 316 40.33 11.97 -20.25
C ARG A 316 41.10 10.83 -19.55
N PHE A 317 41.51 11.02 -18.30
CA PHE A 317 42.18 10.00 -17.48
C PHE A 317 41.76 10.06 -16.00
N SER A 318 42.02 9.00 -15.25
CA SER A 318 41.90 8.95 -13.79
C SER A 318 43.21 8.44 -13.18
N VAL A 319 43.64 9.02 -12.06
CA VAL A 319 44.83 8.59 -11.31
C VAL A 319 44.56 8.65 -9.81
N GLU A 320 45.07 7.66 -9.09
CA GLU A 320 45.06 7.65 -7.63
C GLU A 320 46.33 8.35 -7.11
N ILE A 321 46.17 9.20 -6.10
CA ILE A 321 47.26 9.94 -5.46
C ILE A 321 47.15 9.73 -3.96
N ASP A 322 48.18 9.12 -3.38
CA ASP A 322 48.38 9.11 -1.94
C ASP A 322 48.95 10.46 -1.51
N ARG A 323 48.21 11.19 -0.68
CA ARG A 323 48.61 12.52 -0.22
C ARG A 323 49.54 12.48 1.01
N GLY A 324 49.75 11.29 1.59
CA GLY A 324 50.60 11.07 2.75
C GLY A 324 50.01 11.60 4.08
N GLY A 325 50.22 10.86 5.17
CA GLY A 325 49.79 11.27 6.52
C GLY A 325 48.27 11.20 6.73
N SER A 326 47.69 12.22 7.39
CA SER A 326 46.25 12.30 7.69
C SER A 326 45.37 12.82 6.53
N ALA A 327 45.96 13.08 5.37
CA ALA A 327 45.28 13.70 4.21
C ALA A 327 44.60 12.70 3.27
N GLY A 328 44.74 11.39 3.54
CA GLY A 328 44.01 10.34 2.84
C GLY A 328 44.49 10.06 1.41
N ILE A 329 43.80 9.11 0.76
CA ILE A 329 44.02 8.73 -0.65
C ILE A 329 42.91 9.37 -1.48
N VAL A 330 43.29 10.07 -2.55
CA VAL A 330 42.33 10.70 -3.47
C VAL A 330 42.42 10.12 -4.87
N GLU A 331 41.27 9.96 -5.51
CA GLU A 331 41.14 9.66 -6.93
C GLU A 331 40.90 10.98 -7.69
N CYS A 332 41.76 11.30 -8.66
CA CYS A 332 41.67 12.48 -9.50
C CYS A 332 41.27 12.08 -10.92
N THR A 333 40.05 12.43 -11.34
CA THR A 333 39.59 12.30 -12.72
C THR A 333 39.74 13.61 -13.46
N VAL A 334 40.46 13.61 -14.59
CA VAL A 334 40.77 14.81 -15.37
C VAL A 334 40.23 14.65 -16.80
N ALA A 335 39.57 15.68 -17.32
CA ALA A 335 39.08 15.73 -18.71
C ALA A 335 39.36 17.09 -19.36
N PRO A 336 39.75 17.14 -20.65
CA PRO A 336 40.01 18.41 -21.34
C PRO A 336 38.72 19.20 -21.59
N PHE A 337 38.82 20.53 -21.50
CA PHE A 337 37.74 21.50 -21.72
C PHE A 337 38.25 22.68 -22.56
N ILE A 338 37.56 23.00 -23.66
CA ILE A 338 37.96 24.06 -24.60
C ILE A 338 37.05 25.27 -24.38
N ILE A 339 37.64 26.42 -24.03
CA ILE A 339 36.96 27.70 -23.99
C ILE A 339 37.29 28.46 -25.28
N GLU A 340 36.29 29.07 -25.90
CA GLU A 340 36.37 29.79 -27.18
C GLU A 340 37.64 30.66 -27.30
N GLY A 341 38.60 30.20 -28.11
CA GLY A 341 39.78 30.97 -28.49
C GLY A 341 41.01 30.84 -27.58
N ARG A 342 41.81 29.79 -27.83
CA ARG A 342 43.26 29.62 -27.56
C ARG A 342 43.80 29.07 -26.22
N ASP A 343 42.99 28.83 -25.18
CA ASP A 343 43.51 28.21 -23.94
C ASP A 343 42.98 26.80 -23.68
N ARG A 344 43.87 25.79 -23.68
CA ARG A 344 43.55 24.42 -23.23
C ARG A 344 43.39 24.41 -21.71
N SER A 345 42.17 24.16 -21.25
CA SER A 345 41.85 23.98 -19.84
C SER A 345 41.42 22.53 -19.58
N TYR A 346 41.43 22.11 -18.32
CA TYR A 346 41.00 20.78 -17.89
C TYR A 346 39.98 20.93 -16.76
N VAL A 347 38.98 20.07 -16.73
CA VAL A 347 38.12 19.89 -15.58
C VAL A 347 38.66 18.69 -14.81
N GLN A 348 39.01 18.91 -13.55
CA GLN A 348 39.44 17.88 -12.62
C GLN A 348 38.37 17.71 -11.53
N VAL A 349 37.97 16.46 -11.28
CA VAL A 349 37.13 16.06 -10.16
C VAL A 349 37.97 15.22 -9.21
N VAL A 350 37.95 15.55 -7.91
CA VAL A 350 38.73 14.88 -6.87
C VAL A 350 37.79 14.18 -5.91
N ARG A 351 38.01 12.88 -5.66
CA ARG A 351 37.23 12.07 -4.73
C ARG A 351 38.13 11.50 -3.64
N ASP A 352 37.72 11.63 -2.39
CA ASP A 352 38.37 10.93 -1.28
C ASP A 352 37.91 9.46 -1.26
N VAL A 353 38.87 8.54 -1.34
CA VAL A 353 38.60 7.09 -1.35
C VAL A 353 39.17 6.38 -0.11
N THR A 354 39.61 7.14 0.90
CA THR A 354 40.28 6.63 2.10
C THR A 354 39.40 5.66 2.88
N GLU A 355 38.18 6.06 3.23
CA GLU A 355 37.22 5.25 3.99
C GLU A 355 36.84 3.98 3.22
N LYS A 356 36.63 4.09 1.91
CA LYS A 356 36.32 2.94 1.05
C LYS A 356 37.44 1.90 1.05
N LYS A 357 38.71 2.32 1.09
CA LYS A 357 39.87 1.41 1.13
C LYS A 357 40.06 0.80 2.52
N GLN A 358 39.86 1.57 3.59
CA GLN A 358 39.87 1.06 4.97
C GLN A 358 38.78 -0.02 5.15
N LEU A 359 37.55 0.26 4.71
CA LEU A 359 36.45 -0.70 4.77
C LEU A 359 36.70 -1.98 3.97
N LEU A 360 37.44 -1.91 2.86
CA LEU A 360 37.81 -3.10 2.09
C LEU A 360 38.85 -3.97 2.83
N ALA A 361 39.84 -3.34 3.48
CA ALA A 361 40.82 -4.05 4.29
C ALA A 361 40.19 -4.64 5.57
N ASP A 362 39.31 -3.88 6.24
CA ASP A 362 38.56 -4.34 7.41
C ASP A 362 37.65 -5.52 7.06
N ARG A 363 37.03 -5.49 5.88
CA ARG A 363 36.22 -6.60 5.37
C ARG A 363 37.04 -7.89 5.20
N GLU A 364 38.28 -7.81 4.69
CA GLU A 364 39.12 -9.00 4.53
C GLU A 364 39.52 -9.62 5.88
N LEU A 365 39.83 -8.77 6.88
CA LEU A 365 40.10 -9.19 8.25
C LEU A 365 38.88 -9.83 8.93
N LEU A 366 37.71 -9.19 8.79
CA LEU A 366 36.44 -9.71 9.33
C LEU A 366 36.03 -11.04 8.70
N VAL A 367 36.29 -11.24 7.40
CA VAL A 367 36.00 -12.51 6.71
C VAL A 367 36.86 -13.64 7.26
N HIS A 368 38.13 -13.37 7.59
CA HIS A 368 39.01 -14.36 8.22
C HIS A 368 38.55 -14.71 9.65
N ASP A 369 38.24 -13.72 10.49
CA ASP A 369 37.76 -13.91 11.86
C ASP A 369 36.43 -14.68 11.91
N LEU A 370 35.52 -14.35 10.97
CA LEU A 370 34.27 -15.08 10.78
C LEU A 370 34.51 -16.56 10.45
N GLY A 371 35.56 -16.87 9.68
CA GLY A 371 35.94 -18.24 9.32
C GLY A 371 36.30 -19.11 10.53
N GLU A 372 37.08 -18.58 11.48
CA GLU A 372 37.41 -19.30 12.72
C GLU A 372 36.20 -19.42 13.66
N ARG A 373 35.38 -18.36 13.78
CA ARG A 373 34.16 -18.40 14.60
C ARG A 373 33.12 -19.40 14.13
N VAL A 374 33.01 -19.60 12.80
CA VAL A 374 32.11 -20.60 12.21
C VAL A 374 32.50 -22.03 12.58
N LYS A 375 33.80 -22.33 12.75
CA LYS A 375 34.27 -23.66 13.18
C LYS A 375 33.84 -23.98 14.61
N GLU A 376 34.02 -23.02 15.53
CA GLU A 376 33.61 -23.17 16.94
C GLU A 376 32.09 -23.34 17.07
N LEU A 377 31.33 -22.50 16.36
CA LEU A 377 29.86 -22.55 16.38
C LEU A 377 29.34 -23.90 15.85
N ARG A 378 29.92 -24.41 14.76
CA ARG A 378 29.56 -25.72 14.21
C ARG A 378 29.73 -26.84 15.25
N CYS A 379 30.85 -26.89 15.98
CA CYS A 379 31.08 -27.91 17.00
C CYS A 379 30.13 -27.79 18.20
N GLN A 380 29.90 -26.58 18.73
CA GLN A 380 28.94 -26.37 19.84
C GLN A 380 27.53 -26.84 19.51
N TYR A 381 27.20 -26.77 18.24
CA TYR A 381 25.88 -26.96 17.73
C TYR A 381 25.63 -28.43 17.37
N GLU A 382 26.61 -29.11 16.77
CA GLU A 382 26.66 -30.58 16.70
C GLU A 382 26.62 -31.24 18.10
N ILE A 383 27.19 -30.60 19.11
CA ILE A 383 27.05 -31.06 20.51
C ILE A 383 25.64 -30.77 21.05
N SER A 384 25.07 -29.59 20.77
CA SER A 384 23.69 -29.23 21.13
C SER A 384 22.70 -30.27 20.60
N ASN A 385 22.77 -30.55 19.31
CA ASN A 385 22.08 -31.62 18.59
C ASN A 385 22.03 -32.97 19.32
N VAL A 386 23.17 -33.38 19.86
CA VAL A 386 23.32 -34.67 20.54
C VAL A 386 22.66 -34.64 21.90
N LEU A 387 22.80 -33.53 22.64
CA LEU A 387 22.20 -33.33 23.97
C LEU A 387 20.70 -33.22 23.91
N GLU A 388 20.23 -32.67 22.81
CA GLU A 388 18.87 -32.28 22.62
C GLU A 388 18.00 -33.49 22.20
N ARG A 389 18.45 -34.74 22.25
CA ARG A 389 17.67 -35.89 21.76
C ARG A 389 16.76 -36.56 22.81
N PRO A 390 15.43 -36.29 22.88
CA PRO A 390 14.62 -36.89 23.94
C PRO A 390 14.42 -38.39 23.78
N ASP A 391 14.32 -39.17 24.85
CA ASP A 391 14.41 -40.64 24.79
C ASP A 391 15.79 -41.19 24.41
N VAL A 392 16.86 -40.37 24.26
CA VAL A 392 18.24 -40.88 24.22
C VAL A 392 18.71 -41.04 25.66
N ASP A 393 19.33 -42.18 25.96
CA ASP A 393 19.93 -42.42 27.26
C ASP A 393 21.29 -41.72 27.41
N VAL A 394 21.63 -41.37 28.65
CA VAL A 394 22.82 -40.58 28.97
C VAL A 394 24.15 -41.15 28.40
N PRO A 395 24.43 -42.48 28.38
CA PRO A 395 25.67 -43.02 27.81
C PRO A 395 25.84 -42.80 26.30
N THR A 396 24.75 -42.84 25.54
CA THR A 396 24.76 -42.62 24.08
C THR A 396 25.12 -41.16 23.75
N VAL A 397 24.60 -40.23 24.56
CA VAL A 397 24.93 -38.81 24.49
C VAL A 397 26.43 -38.55 24.72
N LEU A 398 27.04 -39.16 25.74
CA LEU A 398 28.45 -38.92 26.08
C LEU A 398 29.44 -39.41 25.01
N THR A 399 29.12 -40.50 24.31
CA THR A 399 29.98 -41.05 23.24
C THR A 399 30.02 -40.12 22.03
N GLN A 400 28.85 -39.64 21.59
CA GLN A 400 28.72 -38.79 20.41
C GLN A 400 29.39 -37.42 20.60
N VAL A 401 29.33 -36.85 21.80
CA VAL A 401 30.00 -35.57 22.10
C VAL A 401 31.52 -35.65 21.93
N VAL A 402 32.14 -36.81 22.25
CA VAL A 402 33.60 -36.98 22.16
C VAL A 402 34.10 -37.11 20.73
N GLU A 403 33.29 -37.66 19.83
CA GLU A 403 33.63 -37.79 18.41
C GLU A 403 33.64 -36.44 17.68
N VAL A 404 32.79 -35.50 18.13
CA VAL A 404 32.62 -34.19 17.50
C VAL A 404 33.69 -33.19 17.94
N LEU A 405 34.11 -33.23 19.21
CA LEU A 405 35.02 -32.26 19.84
C LEU A 405 36.32 -31.96 19.06
N PRO A 406 37.06 -32.95 18.51
CA PRO A 406 38.32 -32.70 17.81
C PRO A 406 38.21 -31.75 16.60
N SER A 407 37.04 -31.65 15.97
CA SER A 407 36.82 -30.87 14.74
C SER A 407 36.92 -29.35 14.90
N ALA A 408 36.80 -28.84 16.14
CA ALA A 408 36.85 -27.40 16.44
C ALA A 408 38.20 -26.89 16.94
N PHE A 409 39.20 -27.76 17.01
CA PHE A 409 40.54 -27.38 17.45
C PHE A 409 41.42 -27.01 16.26
N LEU A 410 42.41 -26.14 16.47
CA LEU A 410 43.28 -25.57 15.45
C LEU A 410 43.92 -26.63 14.53
N PHE A 411 44.20 -27.82 15.07
CA PHE A 411 44.72 -28.97 14.31
C PHE A 411 43.81 -30.21 14.45
N PRO A 412 42.67 -30.27 13.73
CA PRO A 412 41.66 -31.31 13.93
C PRO A 412 42.17 -32.75 13.72
N ALA A 413 43.06 -32.94 12.74
CA ALA A 413 43.62 -34.25 12.41
C ALA A 413 44.41 -34.88 13.57
N HIS A 414 44.96 -34.04 14.44
CA HIS A 414 45.84 -34.45 15.54
C HIS A 414 45.17 -34.34 16.93
N ALA A 415 43.98 -33.73 17.02
CA ALA A 415 43.23 -33.60 18.26
C ALA A 415 42.50 -34.92 18.62
N ARG A 416 42.44 -35.24 19.91
CA ARG A 416 41.73 -36.40 20.48
C ARG A 416 41.01 -35.99 21.76
N ALA A 417 39.84 -36.59 22.04
CA ALA A 417 39.00 -36.26 23.19
C ALA A 417 38.53 -37.52 23.97
N ALA A 418 38.17 -37.34 25.25
CA ALA A 418 37.63 -38.39 26.12
C ALA A 418 36.78 -37.85 27.29
N PHE A 419 35.72 -38.59 27.67
CA PHE A 419 34.97 -38.43 28.93
C PHE A 419 35.32 -39.53 29.94
N VAL A 420 35.36 -39.16 31.22
CA VAL A 420 35.51 -40.08 32.35
C VAL A 420 34.42 -39.74 33.37
N SER A 421 33.44 -40.64 33.59
CA SER A 421 32.25 -40.39 34.44
C SER A 421 31.80 -41.64 35.19
N ASP A 422 30.81 -41.48 36.08
CA ASP A 422 30.16 -42.59 36.81
C ASP A 422 29.40 -43.57 35.88
N TRP A 423 29.05 -43.12 34.68
CA TRP A 423 28.40 -43.93 33.65
C TRP A 423 29.42 -44.66 32.73
N GLY A 424 30.73 -44.45 32.92
CA GLY A 424 31.79 -45.09 32.13
C GLY A 424 32.81 -44.11 31.54
N THR A 425 33.80 -44.65 30.83
CA THR A 425 34.82 -43.90 30.06
C THR A 425 34.50 -44.01 28.57
N PHE A 426 34.42 -42.86 27.89
CA PHE A 426 34.01 -42.77 26.48
C PHE A 426 35.06 -41.98 25.69
N GLY A 427 35.57 -42.51 24.57
CA GLY A 427 36.58 -41.84 23.72
C GLY A 427 37.97 -42.47 23.67
N ALA A 428 38.95 -41.68 23.23
CA ALA A 428 40.33 -42.14 23.02
C ALA A 428 40.98 -42.63 24.31
N GLN A 429 41.46 -43.88 24.32
CA GLN A 429 42.15 -44.48 25.46
C GLN A 429 43.66 -44.45 25.23
N GLY A 430 44.34 -43.54 25.91
CA GLY A 430 45.80 -43.41 25.86
C GLY A 430 46.32 -42.72 27.11
N SER A 431 47.02 -43.49 27.95
CA SER A 431 47.73 -43.03 29.14
C SER A 431 49.12 -42.43 28.83
N GLU A 432 49.55 -42.39 27.57
CA GLU A 432 50.91 -41.96 27.22
C GLU A 432 50.97 -40.45 26.98
N ILE A 433 51.04 -39.73 28.10
CA ILE A 433 51.66 -38.41 28.32
C ILE A 433 51.80 -37.55 27.04
N ALA A 434 50.68 -36.98 26.56
CA ALA A 434 50.74 -35.77 25.77
C ALA A 434 51.15 -34.62 26.72
N ARG A 435 52.23 -33.88 26.40
CA ARG A 435 52.71 -32.75 27.23
C ARG A 435 51.67 -31.65 27.45
N HIS A 436 50.62 -31.57 26.60
CA HIS A 436 49.58 -30.55 26.65
C HIS A 436 48.18 -31.20 26.54
N CYS A 437 47.38 -31.07 27.60
CA CYS A 437 46.01 -31.60 27.69
C CYS A 437 45.09 -30.58 28.38
N LEU A 438 43.91 -30.33 27.80
CA LEU A 438 42.82 -29.54 28.39
C LEU A 438 41.82 -30.45 29.11
N ARG A 439 41.33 -30.03 30.29
CA ARG A 439 40.39 -30.80 31.12
C ARG A 439 39.34 -29.90 31.78
N ASN A 440 38.09 -30.37 31.85
CA ASN A 440 36.97 -29.69 32.52
C ASN A 440 36.03 -30.66 33.27
N GLU A 441 35.35 -30.21 34.34
CA GLU A 441 34.41 -31.04 35.13
C GLU A 441 32.96 -30.98 34.63
N LEU A 442 32.18 -32.04 34.88
CA LEU A 442 30.76 -32.19 34.51
C LEU A 442 29.85 -32.15 35.74
N LEU A 443 28.81 -31.29 35.75
CA LEU A 443 27.90 -31.05 36.88
C LEU A 443 26.42 -31.30 36.51
N VAL A 444 25.65 -32.03 37.35
CA VAL A 444 24.18 -32.24 37.20
C VAL A 444 23.50 -31.96 38.54
N ASN A 445 22.41 -31.18 38.56
CA ASN A 445 21.77 -30.67 39.80
C ASN A 445 22.79 -30.08 40.80
N ARG A 446 23.83 -29.42 40.27
CA ARG A 446 24.98 -28.87 41.03
C ARG A 446 25.88 -29.89 41.74
N GLN A 447 25.89 -31.17 41.36
CA GLN A 447 26.82 -32.20 41.85
C GLN A 447 27.75 -32.72 40.74
N SER A 448 29.03 -33.00 41.06
CA SER A 448 30.02 -33.47 40.08
C SER A 448 29.88 -34.95 39.79
N VAL A 449 29.80 -35.30 38.50
CA VAL A 449 29.50 -36.66 38.00
C VAL A 449 30.53 -37.17 36.97
N GLY A 450 31.57 -36.39 36.66
CA GLY A 450 32.64 -36.77 35.72
C GLY A 450 33.53 -35.63 35.22
N SER A 451 34.40 -35.90 34.22
CA SER A 451 35.23 -34.88 33.55
C SER A 451 35.47 -35.17 32.05
N ILE A 452 35.64 -34.10 31.27
CA ILE A 452 35.97 -34.10 29.83
C ILE A 452 37.44 -33.71 29.61
N ARG A 453 38.10 -34.31 28.62
CA ARG A 453 39.52 -34.07 28.29
C ARG A 453 39.77 -33.99 26.78
N VAL A 454 40.68 -33.11 26.34
CA VAL A 454 41.16 -32.98 24.95
C VAL A 454 42.69 -32.84 24.91
N PHE A 455 43.35 -33.49 23.95
CA PHE A 455 44.82 -33.47 23.79
C PHE A 455 45.26 -33.68 22.33
N TYR A 456 46.47 -33.24 21.98
CA TYR A 456 47.09 -33.45 20.66
C TYR A 456 48.06 -34.67 20.66
N SER A 457 48.24 -35.34 19.51
CA SER A 457 49.18 -36.45 19.35
C SER A 457 50.66 -36.00 19.38
N ALA A 458 51.56 -36.90 19.79
CA ALA A 458 52.96 -36.60 20.14
C ALA A 458 53.88 -36.06 19.01
N GLU A 459 53.43 -36.04 17.75
CA GLU A 459 54.22 -35.60 16.59
C GLU A 459 54.30 -34.06 16.42
N LEU A 460 53.44 -33.31 17.12
CA LEU A 460 53.38 -31.84 17.10
C LEU A 460 53.97 -31.25 18.39
N THR A 461 55.30 -31.26 18.56
CA THR A 461 55.95 -30.60 19.71
C THR A 461 57.17 -29.76 19.33
N GLN A 462 56.94 -28.47 19.05
CA GLN A 462 57.93 -27.40 19.23
C GLN A 462 57.38 -26.08 19.83
N ALA A 463 56.09 -25.98 20.20
CA ALA A 463 55.49 -24.77 20.79
C ALA A 463 55.19 -24.92 22.30
N ALA A 464 55.21 -23.80 23.04
CA ALA A 464 55.09 -23.77 24.50
C ALA A 464 53.68 -24.03 25.06
N ASP A 465 52.63 -23.80 24.25
CA ASP A 465 51.23 -24.17 24.53
C ASP A 465 50.44 -24.11 23.20
N PRO A 466 49.84 -25.22 22.71
CA PRO A 466 49.14 -25.25 21.42
C PRO A 466 47.66 -24.84 21.50
N PHE A 467 47.12 -24.53 22.69
CA PHE A 467 45.69 -24.27 22.87
C PHE A 467 45.36 -22.79 22.99
N LEU A 468 44.39 -22.32 22.20
CA LEU A 468 43.88 -20.96 22.21
C LEU A 468 42.94 -20.69 23.41
N ALA A 469 42.69 -19.43 23.73
CA ALA A 469 41.82 -19.05 24.84
C ALA A 469 40.36 -19.45 24.57
N GLU A 470 39.95 -19.38 23.32
CA GLU A 470 38.63 -19.69 22.80
C GLU A 470 38.37 -21.21 22.86
N GLU A 471 39.38 -22.04 22.56
CA GLU A 471 39.31 -23.51 22.68
C GLU A 471 39.12 -23.97 24.14
N ARG A 472 39.70 -23.22 25.10
CA ARG A 472 39.50 -23.47 26.53
C ARG A 472 38.07 -23.14 26.96
N GLU A 473 37.50 -22.06 26.43
CA GLU A 473 36.12 -21.66 26.69
C GLU A 473 35.11 -22.63 26.06
N LEU A 474 35.41 -23.12 24.87
CA LEU A 474 34.62 -24.13 24.16
C LEU A 474 34.46 -25.38 25.03
N LEU A 475 35.58 -25.92 25.54
CA LEU A 475 35.54 -27.13 26.38
C LEU A 475 34.72 -26.93 27.66
N ARG A 476 34.77 -25.73 28.24
CA ARG A 476 33.96 -25.38 29.42
C ARG A 476 32.47 -25.32 29.12
N THR A 477 32.11 -24.67 28.03
CA THR A 477 30.71 -24.53 27.59
C THR A 477 30.09 -25.88 27.28
N VAL A 478 30.84 -26.76 26.61
CA VAL A 478 30.41 -28.13 26.31
C VAL A 478 30.13 -28.91 27.59
N ALA A 479 31.03 -28.83 28.58
CA ALA A 479 30.83 -29.53 29.85
C ALA A 479 29.57 -29.06 30.62
N GLN A 480 29.23 -27.77 30.57
CA GLN A 480 28.03 -27.25 31.24
C GLN A 480 26.74 -27.71 30.58
N ARG A 481 26.64 -27.63 29.25
CA ARG A 481 25.40 -27.99 28.53
C ARG A 481 25.04 -29.45 28.66
N VAL A 482 26.06 -30.32 28.68
CA VAL A 482 25.86 -31.76 28.92
C VAL A 482 25.18 -31.99 30.28
N GLY A 483 25.45 -31.14 31.27
CA GLY A 483 24.81 -31.18 32.58
C GLY A 483 23.32 -30.81 32.58
N GLU A 484 22.95 -29.71 31.92
CA GLU A 484 21.57 -29.16 31.92
C GLU A 484 20.56 -30.02 31.13
N ALA A 485 21.01 -30.65 30.04
CA ALA A 485 20.16 -31.52 29.22
C ALA A 485 19.60 -32.70 30.03
N ILE A 486 20.42 -33.23 30.95
CA ILE A 486 20.05 -34.35 31.82
C ILE A 486 18.88 -33.98 32.77
N GLU A 487 18.61 -32.68 33.05
CA GLU A 487 17.54 -32.22 33.95
C GLU A 487 16.16 -32.06 33.27
N ARG A 488 16.11 -31.59 32.02
CA ARG A 488 14.85 -31.25 31.31
C ARG A 488 13.96 -32.45 30.97
N MET A 489 14.56 -33.62 30.78
CA MET A 489 13.85 -34.82 30.33
C MET A 489 12.76 -35.32 31.31
N GLN A 490 12.60 -34.71 32.48
CA GLN A 490 11.72 -35.16 33.56
C GLN A 490 10.28 -34.50 33.65
N ALA A 491 9.81 -33.54 32.80
CA ALA A 491 8.61 -32.66 33.07
C ALA A 491 7.34 -32.63 32.14
N SER A 492 7.22 -33.36 31.01
CA SER A 492 6.31 -33.03 29.88
C SER A 492 4.88 -33.70 29.78
N VAL A 493 4.32 -34.38 30.78
CA VAL A 493 3.17 -35.30 30.56
C VAL A 493 1.73 -34.72 30.71
N GLN A 494 1.51 -33.52 31.28
CA GLN A 494 0.21 -33.16 31.91
C GLN A 494 -0.81 -32.30 31.08
N VAL A 495 -0.48 -31.70 29.93
CA VAL A 495 -1.25 -30.55 29.36
C VAL A 495 -2.27 -30.84 28.22
N LYS A 496 -2.38 -32.06 27.64
CA LYS A 496 -3.16 -32.32 26.39
C LYS A 496 -4.71 -32.28 26.43
N ARG A 497 -5.42 -32.29 27.57
CA ARG A 497 -6.90 -32.60 27.61
C ARG A 497 -7.87 -31.41 27.51
N LEU A 498 -7.50 -30.19 27.89
CA LEU A 498 -8.42 -29.05 27.99
C LEU A 498 -8.77 -28.38 26.65
N THR A 499 -7.99 -28.61 25.60
CA THR A 499 -8.09 -27.89 24.32
C THR A 499 -9.34 -28.26 23.49
N TYR A 500 -9.98 -29.42 23.72
CA TYR A 500 -10.99 -29.99 22.80
C TYR A 500 -12.40 -29.33 22.86
N LEU A 501 -12.92 -28.99 24.05
CA LEU A 501 -14.32 -28.54 24.18
C LEU A 501 -14.58 -27.13 23.66
N TYR A 502 -13.55 -26.30 23.60
CA TYR A 502 -13.65 -24.94 23.05
C TYR A 502 -13.88 -24.93 21.53
N ASP A 503 -13.37 -25.93 20.82
CA ASP A 503 -13.50 -26.00 19.36
C ASP A 503 -14.94 -26.30 18.91
N MET A 504 -15.70 -27.09 19.70
CA MET A 504 -17.10 -27.43 19.37
C MET A 504 -18.04 -26.22 19.42
N LEU A 505 -17.96 -25.38 20.47
CA LEU A 505 -18.82 -24.21 20.64
C LEU A 505 -18.72 -23.25 19.44
N SER A 506 -17.50 -23.04 18.97
CA SER A 506 -17.19 -22.17 17.84
C SER A 506 -17.80 -22.63 16.52
N ALA A 507 -17.95 -23.95 16.33
CA ALA A 507 -18.49 -24.52 15.10
C ALA A 507 -20.01 -24.32 14.97
N THR A 508 -20.76 -24.44 16.07
CA THR A 508 -22.22 -24.22 16.12
C THR A 508 -22.59 -22.80 15.71
N ASN A 509 -21.85 -21.80 16.19
CA ASN A 509 -22.14 -20.38 15.92
C ASN A 509 -21.94 -19.99 14.45
N ARG A 510 -21.03 -20.66 13.74
CA ARG A 510 -20.84 -20.43 12.31
C ARG A 510 -21.97 -20.99 11.45
N ALA A 511 -22.62 -22.07 11.87
CA ALA A 511 -23.72 -22.68 11.13
C ALA A 511 -24.96 -21.77 11.12
N ILE A 512 -25.27 -21.13 12.26
CA ILE A 512 -26.43 -20.27 12.49
C ILE A 512 -26.56 -19.13 11.46
N VAL A 513 -25.46 -18.45 11.12
CA VAL A 513 -25.49 -17.22 10.30
C VAL A 513 -25.85 -17.47 8.83
N ARG A 514 -25.67 -18.70 8.33
CA ARG A 514 -25.65 -18.97 6.88
C ARG A 514 -26.90 -19.66 6.36
N CYS A 515 -27.70 -20.25 7.23
CA CYS A 515 -28.85 -21.04 6.84
C CYS A 515 -30.06 -20.15 6.51
N ARG A 516 -30.80 -20.54 5.47
CA ARG A 516 -32.04 -19.84 5.07
C ARG A 516 -33.29 -20.67 5.33
N SER A 517 -33.12 -21.88 5.87
CA SER A 517 -34.19 -22.76 6.35
C SER A 517 -33.77 -23.52 7.62
N ASN A 518 -34.74 -24.06 8.36
CA ASN A 518 -34.48 -24.75 9.63
C ASN A 518 -33.77 -26.10 9.44
N ASP A 519 -34.11 -26.86 8.39
CA ASP A 519 -33.50 -28.17 8.14
C ASP A 519 -32.02 -28.06 7.79
N GLU A 520 -31.64 -26.99 7.09
CA GLU A 520 -30.24 -26.71 6.74
C GLU A 520 -29.39 -26.43 7.99
N LEU A 521 -29.99 -25.81 9.02
CA LEU A 521 -29.29 -25.47 10.26
C LEU A 521 -29.00 -26.72 11.11
N LEU A 522 -29.98 -27.60 11.29
CA LEU A 522 -29.84 -28.77 12.16
C LEU A 522 -28.81 -29.78 11.65
N ALA A 523 -28.77 -30.03 10.34
CA ALA A 523 -27.79 -30.93 9.74
C ALA A 523 -26.36 -30.45 9.98
N ARG A 524 -26.12 -29.13 9.88
CA ARG A 524 -24.80 -28.54 10.09
C ARG A 524 -24.32 -28.59 11.55
N VAL A 525 -25.24 -28.47 12.50
CA VAL A 525 -24.93 -28.58 13.93
C VAL A 525 -24.57 -30.02 14.29
N PHE A 526 -25.26 -31.00 13.72
CA PHE A 526 -24.95 -32.41 13.92
C PHE A 526 -23.55 -32.79 13.43
N ASP A 527 -23.17 -32.34 12.23
CA ASP A 527 -21.85 -32.61 11.66
C ASP A 527 -20.71 -32.04 12.52
N ALA A 528 -20.93 -30.88 13.13
CA ALA A 528 -19.95 -30.26 14.02
C ALA A 528 -19.68 -31.10 15.28
N LEU A 529 -20.70 -31.78 15.81
CA LEU A 529 -20.61 -32.55 17.06
C LEU A 529 -19.86 -33.89 16.89
N ILE A 530 -19.75 -34.42 15.67
CA ILE A 530 -19.13 -35.74 15.41
C ILE A 530 -17.63 -35.65 15.11
N HIS A 531 -17.13 -34.48 14.71
CA HIS A 531 -15.89 -34.35 13.94
C HIS A 531 -14.58 -34.80 14.63
N HIS A 532 -14.56 -35.01 15.95
CA HIS A 532 -13.33 -35.31 16.71
C HIS A 532 -13.41 -36.54 17.63
N SER A 533 -14.49 -37.33 17.55
CA SER A 533 -14.64 -38.62 18.26
C SER A 533 -14.47 -38.59 19.77
N ALA A 534 -14.58 -37.43 20.42
CA ALA A 534 -14.36 -37.34 21.86
C ALA A 534 -15.52 -37.89 22.69
N PHE A 535 -16.73 -37.89 22.12
CA PHE A 535 -17.90 -38.55 22.68
C PHE A 535 -18.19 -39.82 21.88
N PRO A 536 -18.01 -41.01 22.48
CA PRO A 536 -18.26 -42.27 21.79
C PRO A 536 -19.70 -42.44 21.28
N MET A 537 -20.70 -41.74 21.84
CA MET A 537 -22.08 -41.75 21.34
C MET A 537 -22.77 -40.38 21.42
N LEU A 538 -23.64 -40.05 20.45
CA LEU A 538 -24.48 -38.84 20.42
C LEU A 538 -25.76 -38.95 19.54
N PHE A 539 -26.76 -38.08 19.76
CA PHE A 539 -27.98 -37.99 18.92
C PHE A 539 -28.68 -36.61 18.95
N ILE A 540 -29.55 -36.31 17.96
CA ILE A 540 -30.45 -35.15 17.88
C ILE A 540 -31.89 -35.58 17.54
N ALA A 541 -32.88 -35.05 18.27
CA ALA A 541 -34.31 -35.32 18.06
C ALA A 541 -35.18 -34.04 18.00
N THR A 542 -36.22 -34.00 17.15
CA THR A 542 -37.09 -32.80 16.94
C THR A 542 -38.60 -33.13 16.85
N SER A 543 -39.47 -32.10 16.88
CA SER A 543 -40.93 -32.20 16.68
C SER A 543 -41.52 -30.98 15.93
N ASP A 544 -42.47 -31.23 15.02
CA ASP A 544 -43.12 -30.18 14.20
C ASP A 544 -44.13 -29.31 14.97
N VAL A 545 -44.69 -29.82 16.08
CA VAL A 545 -45.76 -29.14 16.87
C VAL A 545 -45.31 -28.80 18.30
N GLY A 546 -44.00 -28.81 18.58
CA GLY A 546 -43.45 -28.35 19.86
C GLY A 546 -43.83 -29.18 21.09
N ASN A 547 -44.32 -30.42 20.89
CA ASN A 547 -44.67 -31.38 21.95
C ASN A 547 -44.27 -32.82 21.58
N MET A 548 -44.22 -33.70 22.59
CA MET A 548 -43.87 -35.12 22.46
C MET A 548 -44.83 -35.90 21.53
N PRO A 549 -44.36 -36.98 20.87
CA PRO A 549 -43.01 -37.54 20.95
C PRO A 549 -42.00 -36.85 20.02
N LEU A 550 -40.79 -36.60 20.54
CA LEU A 550 -39.63 -36.20 19.72
C LEU A 550 -39.15 -37.39 18.89
N ARG A 551 -38.77 -37.12 17.64
CA ARG A 551 -38.22 -38.15 16.72
C ARG A 551 -36.75 -37.87 16.47
N VAL A 552 -35.91 -38.90 16.58
CA VAL A 552 -34.47 -38.75 16.29
C VAL A 552 -34.31 -38.50 14.80
N VAL A 553 -33.74 -37.35 14.47
CA VAL A 553 -33.44 -36.94 13.10
C VAL A 553 -32.00 -37.27 12.72
N HIS A 554 -31.09 -37.33 13.70
CA HIS A 554 -29.68 -37.67 13.50
C HIS A 554 -29.09 -38.44 14.70
N SER A 555 -28.21 -39.43 14.47
CA SER A 555 -27.54 -40.21 15.53
C SER A 555 -26.15 -40.74 15.12
N HIS A 556 -25.23 -40.90 16.09
CA HIS A 556 -23.85 -41.36 15.86
C HIS A 556 -23.35 -42.23 17.03
N GLY A 557 -22.64 -43.32 16.71
CA GLY A 557 -22.15 -44.30 17.69
C GLY A 557 -23.25 -45.23 18.25
N ILE A 558 -24.48 -45.16 17.73
CA ILE A 558 -25.63 -45.96 18.17
C ILE A 558 -26.02 -46.93 17.07
N ASP A 559 -26.03 -48.23 17.38
CA ASP A 559 -26.37 -49.28 16.42
C ASP A 559 -27.80 -49.15 15.91
N SER A 560 -28.01 -49.38 14.60
CA SER A 560 -29.29 -49.15 13.92
C SER A 560 -30.43 -49.99 14.49
N GLY A 561 -30.16 -51.23 14.92
CA GLY A 561 -31.14 -52.11 15.59
C GLY A 561 -31.51 -51.69 17.01
N LYS A 562 -30.81 -50.70 17.58
CA LYS A 562 -31.05 -50.14 18.92
C LYS A 562 -31.69 -48.74 18.90
N LEU A 563 -31.92 -48.17 17.71
CA LEU A 563 -32.60 -46.87 17.58
C LEU A 563 -34.07 -46.93 18.00
N ASP A 564 -34.75 -48.06 17.78
CA ASP A 564 -36.12 -48.25 18.26
C ASP A 564 -36.19 -48.27 19.80
N GLU A 565 -35.16 -48.82 20.45
CA GLU A 565 -35.02 -48.77 21.92
C GLU A 565 -34.74 -47.34 22.40
N LEU A 566 -33.88 -46.57 21.72
CA LEU A 566 -33.67 -45.15 22.03
C LEU A 566 -34.95 -44.32 21.83
N HIS A 567 -35.70 -44.56 20.76
CA HIS A 567 -37.00 -43.91 20.53
C HIS A 567 -38.01 -44.25 21.63
N ALA A 568 -38.05 -45.50 22.09
CA ALA A 568 -38.90 -45.89 23.21
C ALA A 568 -38.48 -45.20 24.51
N VAL A 569 -37.18 -45.07 24.78
CA VAL A 569 -36.64 -44.34 25.95
C VAL A 569 -36.98 -42.85 25.88
N ILE A 570 -36.84 -42.21 24.72
CA ILE A 570 -37.18 -40.79 24.55
C ILE A 570 -38.68 -40.58 24.73
N ALA A 571 -39.52 -41.47 24.17
CA ALA A 571 -40.98 -41.34 24.19
C ALA A 571 -41.63 -41.65 25.54
N ASP A 572 -40.98 -42.41 26.43
CA ASP A 572 -41.52 -42.80 27.73
C ASP A 572 -41.29 -41.71 28.81
N PRO A 573 -42.35 -41.09 29.36
CA PRO A 573 -42.24 -40.09 30.41
C PRO A 573 -41.66 -40.60 31.74
N GLN A 574 -41.70 -41.93 31.99
CA GLN A 574 -41.10 -42.53 33.19
C GLN A 574 -39.64 -42.97 32.96
N SER A 575 -39.06 -42.70 31.79
CA SER A 575 -37.65 -42.96 31.55
C SER A 575 -36.78 -41.86 32.18
N PRO A 576 -35.47 -42.12 32.35
CA PRO A 576 -34.52 -41.08 32.77
C PRO A 576 -34.34 -39.93 31.77
N PHE A 577 -34.90 -40.02 30.56
CA PHE A 577 -35.06 -38.86 29.67
C PHE A 577 -36.30 -38.05 30.07
N GLY A 578 -37.41 -38.73 30.38
CA GLY A 578 -38.61 -38.12 30.95
C GLY A 578 -38.32 -37.31 32.23
N GLU A 579 -37.47 -37.83 33.12
CA GLU A 579 -37.03 -37.10 34.33
C GLU A 579 -36.29 -35.79 34.01
N ALA A 580 -35.54 -35.74 32.91
CA ALA A 580 -34.83 -34.56 32.46
C ALA A 580 -35.70 -33.60 31.62
N PHE A 581 -36.87 -34.04 31.16
CA PHE A 581 -37.68 -33.33 30.15
C PHE A 581 -38.19 -31.96 30.65
N ASP A 582 -38.62 -31.85 31.90
CA ASP A 582 -39.09 -30.58 32.47
C ASP A 582 -37.96 -29.52 32.53
N GLU A 583 -36.74 -29.95 32.82
CA GLU A 583 -35.56 -29.08 32.87
C GLU A 583 -35.10 -28.67 31.46
N LEU A 584 -35.22 -29.58 30.49
CA LEU A 584 -34.96 -29.30 29.08
C LEU A 584 -36.00 -28.32 28.49
N CYS A 585 -37.29 -28.45 28.82
CA CYS A 585 -38.33 -27.49 28.43
C CYS A 585 -38.09 -26.08 28.98
N ARG A 586 -37.37 -25.97 30.11
CA ARG A 586 -36.93 -24.69 30.69
C ARG A 586 -35.61 -24.18 30.09
N GLY A 587 -35.01 -24.92 29.15
CA GLY A 587 -33.79 -24.52 28.44
C GLY A 587 -32.48 -24.87 29.16
N ARG A 588 -32.45 -25.78 30.15
CA ARG A 588 -31.23 -26.10 30.92
C ARG A 588 -30.56 -27.41 30.49
N VAL A 589 -29.22 -27.44 30.45
CA VAL A 589 -28.41 -28.64 30.18
C VAL A 589 -28.31 -29.53 31.41
N VAL A 590 -28.48 -30.85 31.23
CA VAL A 590 -28.51 -31.84 32.34
C VAL A 590 -27.41 -32.88 32.15
N SER A 591 -26.57 -33.12 33.17
CA SER A 591 -25.55 -34.19 33.18
C SER A 591 -25.81 -35.24 34.27
N SER A 592 -25.49 -36.51 33.98
CA SER A 592 -25.76 -37.63 34.89
C SER A 592 -24.76 -38.78 34.74
N ASN A 593 -24.46 -39.46 35.86
CA ASN A 593 -23.68 -40.70 35.89
C ASN A 593 -24.62 -41.90 35.73
N LEU A 594 -24.22 -42.89 34.93
CA LEU A 594 -25.13 -43.93 34.39
C LEU A 594 -25.12 -45.26 35.18
N LYS A 595 -24.68 -45.28 36.44
CA LYS A 595 -24.31 -46.51 37.15
C LYS A 595 -25.41 -47.29 37.90
N ASP A 596 -26.65 -46.80 38.03
CA ASP A 596 -27.75 -47.53 38.72
C ASP A 596 -29.04 -47.55 37.86
N ALA A 597 -29.66 -48.71 37.62
CA ALA A 597 -30.73 -48.86 36.61
C ALA A 597 -32.14 -49.10 37.18
N PRO A 598 -33.08 -48.14 37.02
CA PRO A 598 -34.51 -48.40 37.04
C PRO A 598 -35.17 -48.03 35.68
N ALA A 599 -35.95 -48.96 35.12
CA ALA A 599 -36.65 -48.91 33.82
C ALA A 599 -35.77 -48.78 32.54
N HIS A 600 -36.16 -49.47 31.46
CA HIS A 600 -35.40 -49.61 30.20
C HIS A 600 -34.03 -50.30 30.34
N ALA A 601 -33.96 -51.38 31.11
CA ALA A 601 -32.72 -52.10 31.42
C ALA A 601 -31.88 -52.53 30.19
N GLN A 602 -32.51 -52.76 29.03
CA GLN A 602 -31.82 -53.18 27.81
C GLN A 602 -30.95 -52.06 27.22
N TRP A 603 -31.40 -50.80 27.27
CA TRP A 603 -30.63 -49.66 26.79
C TRP A 603 -29.41 -49.40 27.70
N TYR A 604 -29.59 -49.47 29.02
CA TYR A 604 -28.50 -49.28 29.97
C TYR A 604 -27.45 -50.40 29.91
N ALA A 605 -27.87 -51.64 29.71
CA ALA A 605 -26.95 -52.76 29.49
C ALA A 605 -26.06 -52.51 28.26
N TYR A 606 -26.66 -52.05 27.15
CA TYR A 606 -25.92 -51.69 25.94
C TYR A 606 -24.91 -50.56 26.20
N LEU A 607 -25.28 -49.49 26.91
CA LEU A 607 -24.35 -48.40 27.24
C LEU A 607 -23.16 -48.89 28.09
N GLY A 608 -23.42 -49.80 29.04
CA GLY A 608 -22.38 -50.39 29.89
C GLY A 608 -21.37 -51.26 29.12
N GLU A 609 -21.84 -52.06 28.16
CA GLU A 609 -20.97 -52.86 27.27
C GLU A 609 -20.01 -51.98 26.45
N GLN A 610 -20.45 -50.77 26.09
CA GLN A 610 -19.64 -49.79 25.37
C GLN A 610 -18.71 -48.95 26.28
N GLY A 611 -18.61 -49.30 27.57
CA GLY A 611 -17.72 -48.65 28.55
C GLY A 611 -18.16 -47.24 28.95
N ILE A 612 -19.39 -46.85 28.64
CA ILE A 612 -19.90 -45.49 28.89
C ILE A 612 -20.28 -45.35 30.35
N THR A 613 -19.78 -44.28 30.98
CA THR A 613 -19.98 -44.05 32.42
C THR A 613 -20.75 -42.76 32.74
N GLU A 614 -20.76 -41.77 31.85
CA GLU A 614 -21.38 -40.45 32.06
C GLU A 614 -22.07 -39.91 30.80
N ARG A 615 -23.10 -39.06 30.94
CA ARG A 615 -23.82 -38.40 29.83
C ARG A 615 -24.22 -36.94 30.12
N ALA A 616 -24.53 -36.19 29.05
CA ALA A 616 -25.11 -34.84 29.09
C ALA A 616 -26.20 -34.63 28.01
N MET A 617 -27.25 -33.84 28.28
CA MET A 617 -28.36 -33.52 27.36
C MET A 617 -28.63 -32.02 27.24
N LEU A 618 -28.83 -31.51 26.02
CA LEU A 618 -28.96 -30.09 25.67
C LEU A 618 -30.27 -29.79 24.92
N PRO A 619 -31.07 -28.76 25.28
CA PRO A 619 -32.34 -28.44 24.61
C PRO A 619 -32.21 -27.46 23.42
N MET A 620 -33.23 -27.39 22.55
CA MET A 620 -33.38 -26.43 21.44
C MET A 620 -34.80 -25.82 21.41
N ILE A 621 -34.92 -24.48 21.46
CA ILE A 621 -36.20 -23.75 21.61
C ILE A 621 -36.52 -22.91 20.34
N ARG A 622 -37.79 -22.83 19.92
CA ARG A 622 -38.28 -21.96 18.82
C ARG A 622 -39.60 -21.29 19.21
N GLU A 623 -39.71 -19.97 19.03
CA GLU A 623 -40.85 -19.15 19.48
C GLU A 623 -41.34 -19.49 20.91
N GLY A 624 -40.41 -19.83 21.82
CA GLY A 624 -40.71 -20.16 23.23
C GLY A 624 -41.20 -21.59 23.51
N GLN A 625 -41.13 -22.51 22.54
CA GLN A 625 -41.46 -23.93 22.72
C GLN A 625 -40.28 -24.87 22.42
N LEU A 626 -40.18 -25.98 23.15
CA LEU A 626 -39.13 -27.00 22.93
C LEU A 626 -39.32 -27.65 21.56
N PHE A 627 -38.41 -27.33 20.66
CA PHE A 627 -38.40 -27.80 19.28
C PHE A 627 -37.58 -29.10 19.12
N GLY A 628 -36.54 -29.32 19.95
CA GLY A 628 -35.72 -30.53 19.93
C GLY A 628 -34.66 -30.65 21.04
N VAL A 629 -33.89 -31.75 21.05
CA VAL A 629 -32.85 -32.07 22.06
C VAL A 629 -31.63 -32.75 21.44
N VAL A 630 -30.44 -32.52 22.01
CA VAL A 630 -29.15 -33.15 21.68
C VAL A 630 -28.61 -33.94 22.88
N GLY A 631 -28.14 -35.19 22.70
CA GLY A 631 -27.55 -36.02 23.77
C GLY A 631 -26.10 -36.45 23.51
N LEU A 632 -25.23 -36.44 24.54
CA LEU A 632 -23.78 -36.76 24.50
C LEU A 632 -23.36 -37.76 25.59
N TYR A 633 -22.38 -38.65 25.32
CA TYR A 633 -21.93 -39.73 26.24
C TYR A 633 -20.39 -39.90 26.32
N ALA A 634 -19.79 -40.20 27.49
CA ALA A 634 -18.33 -40.25 27.75
C ALA A 634 -17.81 -41.42 28.64
N GLN A 635 -16.48 -41.68 28.60
CA GLN A 635 -15.77 -42.76 29.34
C GLN A 635 -14.78 -42.22 30.40
N GLY A 636 -14.73 -42.85 31.58
CA GLY A 636 -13.76 -42.59 32.66
C GLY A 636 -14.25 -41.62 33.75
N PRO A 637 -13.77 -41.72 35.00
CA PRO A 637 -14.28 -40.88 36.10
C PRO A 637 -13.81 -39.43 35.99
N GLY A 638 -14.76 -38.48 36.15
CA GLY A 638 -14.48 -37.04 36.08
C GLY A 638 -14.39 -36.51 34.64
N ALA A 639 -15.22 -37.05 33.73
CA ALA A 639 -15.18 -36.70 32.31
C ALA A 639 -15.79 -35.33 31.99
N PHE A 640 -16.72 -34.84 32.84
CA PHE A 640 -17.29 -33.49 32.74
C PHE A 640 -17.03 -32.68 34.01
N ASP A 641 -15.97 -31.87 34.02
CA ASP A 641 -15.70 -30.91 35.10
C ASP A 641 -16.57 -29.62 34.97
N PRO A 642 -16.69 -28.79 36.01
CA PRO A 642 -17.57 -27.62 36.00
C PRO A 642 -17.28 -26.61 34.87
N SER A 643 -16.03 -26.50 34.43
CA SER A 643 -15.63 -25.62 33.34
C SER A 643 -16.20 -26.10 32.00
N GLN A 644 -16.35 -27.42 31.86
CA GLN A 644 -16.83 -28.07 30.65
C GLN A 644 -18.35 -27.97 30.51
N LEU A 645 -19.11 -28.06 31.60
CA LEU A 645 -20.58 -27.94 31.59
C LEU A 645 -21.07 -26.51 31.28
N ASN A 646 -20.31 -25.48 31.68
CA ASN A 646 -20.67 -24.09 31.37
C ASN A 646 -20.64 -23.83 29.86
N LEU A 647 -19.67 -24.40 29.15
CA LEU A 647 -19.56 -24.25 27.70
C LEU A 647 -20.76 -24.89 26.97
N LEU A 648 -21.25 -26.04 27.44
CA LEU A 648 -22.41 -26.68 26.79
C LEU A 648 -23.70 -25.85 26.92
N ASN A 649 -23.89 -25.10 28.00
CA ASN A 649 -25.06 -24.22 28.16
C ASN A 649 -25.05 -23.03 27.20
N GLU A 650 -23.87 -22.45 26.95
CA GLU A 650 -23.73 -21.31 26.02
C GLU A 650 -24.15 -21.70 24.59
N MET A 651 -23.81 -22.91 24.16
CA MET A 651 -24.20 -23.43 22.85
C MET A 651 -25.71 -23.52 22.64
N THR A 652 -26.48 -23.85 23.69
CA THR A 652 -27.94 -23.97 23.60
C THR A 652 -28.63 -22.63 23.30
N ALA A 653 -28.13 -21.52 23.86
CA ALA A 653 -28.73 -20.19 23.69
C ALA A 653 -28.61 -19.69 22.24
N ASP A 654 -27.48 -19.97 21.59
CA ASP A 654 -27.23 -19.50 20.22
C ASP A 654 -28.16 -20.17 19.19
N LEU A 655 -28.50 -21.44 19.39
CA LEU A 655 -29.39 -22.19 18.50
C LEU A 655 -30.83 -21.64 18.50
N GLU A 656 -31.30 -21.10 19.62
CA GLU A 656 -32.64 -20.51 19.73
C GLU A 656 -32.78 -19.23 18.89
N PHE A 657 -31.78 -18.36 18.91
CA PHE A 657 -31.81 -17.08 18.18
C PHE A 657 -31.96 -17.28 16.67
N ALA A 658 -31.27 -18.28 16.13
CA ALA A 658 -31.21 -18.57 14.70
C ALA A 658 -32.57 -18.92 14.09
N LEU A 659 -33.34 -19.77 14.78
CA LEU A 659 -34.56 -20.37 14.26
C LEU A 659 -35.70 -19.35 14.07
N ASN A 660 -35.65 -18.19 14.74
CA ASN A 660 -36.72 -17.17 14.68
C ASN A 660 -36.59 -16.18 13.49
N GLY A 661 -35.38 -15.92 12.98
CA GLY A 661 -35.13 -14.84 12.01
C GLY A 661 -35.56 -15.11 10.56
N ILE A 662 -35.70 -16.38 10.17
CA ILE A 662 -35.88 -16.79 8.78
C ILE A 662 -37.31 -16.53 8.23
N ALA A 663 -38.34 -16.39 9.07
CA ALA A 663 -39.75 -16.36 8.64
C ALA A 663 -40.28 -15.01 8.07
N GLN A 664 -39.53 -13.91 8.14
CA GLN A 664 -40.09 -12.54 7.97
C GLN A 664 -39.89 -11.91 6.56
N ASN A 665 -39.02 -12.43 5.69
CA ASN A 665 -38.47 -11.69 4.53
C ASN A 665 -39.27 -11.76 3.20
N GLU A 666 -40.28 -12.62 3.04
CA GLU A 666 -40.81 -12.98 1.70
C GLU A 666 -41.89 -12.05 1.07
N ARG A 667 -42.42 -11.01 1.75
CA ARG A 667 -43.71 -10.38 1.33
C ARG A 667 -43.69 -9.07 0.49
N ARG A 668 -42.57 -8.45 0.09
CA ARG A 668 -42.53 -7.00 -0.27
C ARG A 668 -42.51 -6.55 -1.77
N GLN A 669 -42.28 -7.38 -2.79
CA GLN A 669 -41.64 -6.86 -4.04
C GLN A 669 -42.46 -6.55 -5.33
N THR A 670 -43.80 -6.64 -5.43
CA THR A 670 -44.44 -6.92 -6.76
C THR A 670 -45.29 -5.83 -7.48
N ALA A 671 -45.46 -4.55 -7.06
CA ALA A 671 -46.61 -3.74 -7.54
C ALA A 671 -46.45 -2.49 -8.47
N GLU A 672 -45.27 -1.87 -8.72
CA GLU A 672 -45.23 -0.42 -9.09
C GLU A 672 -45.02 0.04 -10.57
N ALA A 673 -44.85 -0.81 -11.60
CA ALA A 673 -44.02 -0.38 -12.76
C ALA A 673 -44.63 0.04 -14.15
N ARG A 674 -45.95 0.25 -14.42
CA ARG A 674 -46.46 0.17 -15.85
C ARG A 674 -47.17 1.36 -16.54
N ALA A 675 -47.55 2.48 -15.92
CA ALA A 675 -48.51 3.43 -16.55
C ALA A 675 -47.94 4.75 -17.15
N GLU A 676 -46.72 5.18 -16.83
CA GLU A 676 -46.30 6.59 -17.02
C GLU A 676 -45.63 6.95 -18.39
N ILE A 677 -45.52 6.04 -19.36
CA ILE A 677 -44.41 6.12 -20.36
C ILE A 677 -44.73 6.79 -21.73
N SER A 678 -45.99 6.99 -22.15
CA SER A 678 -46.30 7.37 -23.56
C SER A 678 -46.50 8.88 -23.85
N GLU A 679 -47.25 9.60 -23.00
CA GLU A 679 -47.60 11.03 -23.21
C GLU A 679 -46.41 11.98 -23.00
N PHE A 680 -45.46 11.55 -22.16
CA PHE A 680 -44.15 12.18 -21.99
C PHE A 680 -43.39 12.31 -23.32
N ARG A 681 -43.52 11.36 -24.27
CA ARG A 681 -42.58 11.25 -25.41
C ARG A 681 -42.66 12.37 -26.46
N PHE A 682 -43.81 12.93 -26.84
CA PHE A 682 -43.87 13.93 -27.92
C PHE A 682 -43.47 15.34 -27.46
N ARG A 683 -43.91 15.73 -26.26
CA ARG A 683 -43.51 17.01 -25.64
C ARG A 683 -42.01 17.04 -25.39
N GLU A 684 -41.45 15.92 -24.91
CA GLU A 684 -40.01 15.76 -24.77
C GLU A 684 -39.30 15.94 -26.12
N VAL A 685 -39.80 15.40 -27.24
CA VAL A 685 -39.08 15.50 -28.52
C VAL A 685 -39.04 16.93 -29.11
N PHE A 686 -40.13 17.71 -29.04
CA PHE A 686 -40.11 19.09 -29.56
C PHE A 686 -39.28 20.03 -28.66
N GLU A 687 -39.43 19.92 -27.33
CA GLU A 687 -38.68 20.73 -26.36
C GLU A 687 -37.21 20.31 -26.25
N ALA A 688 -36.91 19.01 -26.35
CA ALA A 688 -35.54 18.51 -26.32
C ALA A 688 -34.86 18.55 -27.70
N SER A 689 -35.55 18.98 -28.77
CA SER A 689 -34.91 19.14 -30.08
C SER A 689 -33.80 20.19 -29.97
N PRO A 690 -32.54 19.84 -30.28
CA PRO A 690 -31.41 20.76 -30.14
C PRO A 690 -31.35 21.82 -31.25
N THR A 691 -32.14 21.65 -32.32
CA THR A 691 -32.18 22.60 -33.43
C THR A 691 -33.12 23.75 -33.09
N PRO A 692 -32.71 25.02 -33.28
CA PRO A 692 -33.61 26.16 -33.13
C PRO A 692 -34.78 26.05 -34.10
N MET A 693 -35.98 25.83 -33.57
CA MET A 693 -37.19 25.66 -34.36
C MET A 693 -38.26 26.64 -33.92
N GLN A 694 -38.93 27.21 -34.91
CA GLN A 694 -40.12 28.03 -34.71
C GLN A 694 -41.27 27.50 -35.56
N ILE A 695 -42.47 27.66 -35.04
CA ILE A 695 -43.73 27.39 -35.73
C ILE A 695 -44.47 28.71 -35.82
N GLN A 696 -44.82 29.13 -37.03
CA GLN A 696 -45.54 30.38 -37.29
C GLN A 696 -46.77 30.14 -38.15
N SER A 697 -47.87 30.83 -37.87
CA SER A 697 -49.07 30.77 -38.70
C SER A 697 -48.94 31.73 -39.88
N LEU A 698 -49.16 31.21 -41.09
CA LEU A 698 -49.04 31.99 -42.32
C LEU A 698 -50.25 32.88 -42.60
N SER A 699 -51.46 32.45 -42.19
CA SER A 699 -52.68 33.27 -42.36
C SER A 699 -52.76 34.43 -41.36
N ALA A 700 -52.27 34.23 -40.13
CA ALA A 700 -52.32 35.22 -39.06
C ALA A 700 -51.07 36.13 -38.99
N GLY A 701 -49.95 35.75 -39.61
CA GLY A 701 -48.70 36.51 -39.54
C GLY A 701 -48.07 36.53 -38.13
N THR A 702 -48.34 35.50 -37.33
CA THR A 702 -47.93 35.41 -35.91
C THR A 702 -47.16 34.13 -35.60
N MET A 703 -46.24 34.21 -34.64
CA MET A 703 -45.45 33.06 -34.14
C MET A 703 -46.26 32.27 -33.10
N ARG A 704 -46.40 30.95 -33.28
CA ARG A 704 -47.23 30.07 -32.44
C ARG A 704 -46.44 29.36 -31.33
N ALA A 705 -45.25 28.88 -31.66
CA ALA A 705 -44.38 28.19 -30.70
C ALA A 705 -42.94 28.32 -31.15
N ILE A 706 -42.03 28.39 -30.18
CA ILE A 706 -40.60 28.21 -30.37
C ILE A 706 -40.16 27.16 -29.37
N ASN A 707 -39.25 26.27 -29.76
CA ASN A 707 -38.70 25.32 -28.80
C ASN A 707 -37.64 25.99 -27.92
N ARG A 708 -37.27 25.31 -26.82
CA ARG A 708 -36.22 25.80 -25.91
C ARG A 708 -34.92 26.20 -26.62
N ALA A 709 -34.49 25.43 -27.62
CA ALA A 709 -33.27 25.73 -28.39
C ALA A 709 -33.35 27.07 -29.11
N HIS A 710 -34.49 27.42 -29.71
CA HIS A 710 -34.68 28.70 -30.40
C HIS A 710 -34.64 29.90 -29.46
N GLN A 711 -35.34 29.81 -28.32
CA GLN A 711 -35.33 30.86 -27.31
C GLN A 711 -33.92 31.07 -26.72
N GLN A 712 -33.19 29.99 -26.45
CA GLN A 712 -31.80 30.07 -25.96
C GLN A 712 -30.84 30.61 -27.02
N TRP A 713 -31.11 30.34 -28.29
CA TRP A 713 -30.24 30.71 -29.39
C TRP A 713 -30.24 32.22 -29.65
N LEU A 714 -31.42 32.83 -29.80
CA LEU A 714 -31.52 34.27 -30.09
C LEU A 714 -31.83 35.13 -28.86
N GLY A 715 -32.26 34.52 -27.76
CA GLY A 715 -32.51 35.18 -26.48
C GLY A 715 -33.88 35.85 -26.33
N TYR A 716 -34.72 35.80 -27.37
CA TYR A 716 -36.07 36.39 -27.35
C TYR A 716 -37.11 35.34 -26.95
N ALA A 717 -37.98 35.70 -25.99
CA ALA A 717 -39.14 34.89 -25.64
C ALA A 717 -40.26 35.06 -26.68
N LEU A 718 -41.16 34.07 -26.81
CA LEU A 718 -42.21 34.06 -27.83
C LEU A 718 -43.08 35.33 -27.78
N GLU A 719 -43.34 35.84 -26.58
CA GLU A 719 -44.15 37.04 -26.34
C GLU A 719 -43.51 38.32 -26.91
N GLU A 720 -42.18 38.34 -27.07
CA GLU A 720 -41.41 39.51 -27.51
C GLU A 720 -41.28 39.59 -29.04
N ILE A 721 -41.52 38.46 -29.73
CA ILE A 721 -41.36 38.28 -31.18
C ILE A 721 -42.61 37.69 -31.84
N GLY A 722 -43.74 37.73 -31.13
CA GLY A 722 -44.97 37.03 -31.50
C GLY A 722 -45.62 37.50 -32.80
N SER A 723 -45.27 38.70 -33.31
CA SER A 723 -45.69 39.16 -34.63
C SER A 723 -44.51 39.32 -35.57
N GLU A 724 -44.74 39.11 -36.87
CA GLU A 724 -43.72 39.22 -37.91
C GLU A 724 -43.01 40.58 -37.90
N GLU A 725 -43.74 41.67 -37.65
CA GLU A 725 -43.18 43.03 -37.56
C GLU A 725 -42.20 43.19 -36.37
N HIS A 726 -42.51 42.58 -35.22
CA HIS A 726 -41.64 42.60 -34.04
C HIS A 726 -40.39 41.75 -34.26
N TRP A 727 -40.54 40.56 -34.84
CA TRP A 727 -39.41 39.69 -35.17
C TRP A 727 -38.38 40.36 -36.09
N PHE A 728 -38.82 40.95 -37.21
CA PHE A 728 -37.90 41.61 -38.15
C PHE A 728 -37.24 42.86 -37.57
N SER A 729 -37.93 43.63 -36.72
CA SER A 729 -37.39 44.85 -36.13
C SER A 729 -36.35 44.62 -35.03
N GLN A 730 -36.49 43.53 -34.27
CA GLN A 730 -35.54 43.17 -33.21
C GLN A 730 -34.24 42.57 -33.78
N ILE A 731 -34.36 41.73 -34.81
CA ILE A 731 -33.21 41.02 -35.38
C ILE A 731 -32.42 41.88 -36.36
N TYR A 732 -33.08 42.79 -37.09
CA TYR A 732 -32.44 43.66 -38.09
C TYR A 732 -32.76 45.13 -37.81
N PRO A 733 -31.92 45.86 -37.07
CA PRO A 733 -32.20 47.25 -36.67
C PRO A 733 -32.24 48.22 -37.87
N ASP A 734 -31.47 47.95 -38.94
CA ASP A 734 -31.38 48.79 -40.13
C ASP A 734 -32.66 48.70 -40.99
N PRO A 735 -33.42 49.81 -41.17
CA PRO A 735 -34.63 49.84 -41.99
C PRO A 735 -34.41 49.42 -43.46
N ALA A 736 -33.25 49.74 -44.05
CA ALA A 736 -32.95 49.42 -45.45
C ALA A 736 -32.76 47.91 -45.64
N VAL A 737 -32.08 47.25 -44.70
CA VAL A 737 -31.88 45.80 -44.68
C VAL A 737 -33.20 45.06 -44.44
N ARG A 738 -34.06 45.56 -43.54
CA ARG A 738 -35.40 44.98 -43.29
C ARG A 738 -36.28 44.93 -44.52
N GLN A 739 -36.29 46.00 -45.31
CA GLN A 739 -37.14 46.08 -46.51
C GLN A 739 -36.70 45.07 -47.57
N GLN A 740 -35.38 44.87 -47.73
CA GLN A 740 -34.82 43.88 -48.63
C GLN A 740 -35.14 42.44 -48.18
N LEU A 741 -35.03 42.14 -46.88
CA LEU A 741 -35.27 40.80 -46.34
C LEU A 741 -36.74 40.41 -46.31
N LYS A 742 -37.66 41.34 -46.01
CA LYS A 742 -39.11 41.07 -46.09
C LYS A 742 -39.55 40.73 -47.52
N ALA A 743 -39.01 41.43 -48.53
CA ALA A 743 -39.30 41.13 -49.93
C ALA A 743 -38.80 39.73 -50.34
N ALA A 744 -37.60 39.35 -49.90
CA ALA A 744 -37.05 38.01 -50.12
C ALA A 744 -37.87 36.92 -49.39
N TRP A 745 -38.34 37.19 -48.18
CA TRP A 745 -39.15 36.27 -47.38
C TRP A 745 -40.50 35.95 -48.02
N SER A 746 -41.25 36.96 -48.47
CA SER A 746 -42.52 36.74 -49.16
C SER A 746 -42.34 35.92 -50.44
N GLN A 747 -41.26 36.17 -51.19
CA GLN A 747 -40.93 35.40 -52.38
C GLN A 747 -40.66 33.91 -52.04
N SER A 748 -39.92 33.63 -50.96
CA SER A 748 -39.62 32.25 -50.51
C SER A 748 -40.86 31.46 -50.05
N ILE A 749 -41.84 32.10 -49.41
CA ILE A 749 -43.12 31.45 -49.03
C ILE A 749 -43.90 31.04 -50.29
N GLU A 750 -43.94 31.92 -51.29
CA GLU A 750 -44.68 31.67 -52.52
C GLU A 750 -44.03 30.56 -53.36
N GLU A 751 -42.70 30.50 -53.36
CA GLU A 751 -41.93 29.39 -53.93
C GLU A 751 -42.23 28.07 -53.19
N ALA A 752 -42.25 28.05 -51.85
CA ALA A 752 -42.58 26.86 -51.05
C ALA A 752 -43.99 26.33 -51.30
N ARG A 753 -44.97 27.23 -51.47
CA ARG A 753 -46.36 26.87 -51.80
C ARG A 753 -46.50 26.28 -53.20
N ARG A 754 -45.70 26.75 -54.17
CA ARG A 754 -45.72 26.22 -55.55
C ARG A 754 -44.95 24.90 -55.67
N SER A 755 -43.87 24.71 -54.92
CA SER A 755 -42.99 23.54 -55.02
C SER A 755 -43.41 22.37 -54.10
N GLY A 756 -44.19 22.63 -53.04
CA GLY A 756 -44.57 21.61 -52.04
C GLY A 756 -43.38 21.03 -51.26
N SER A 757 -42.22 21.68 -51.32
CA SER A 757 -40.93 21.18 -50.84
C SER A 757 -40.19 22.23 -50.01
N GLU A 758 -39.19 21.77 -49.25
CA GLU A 758 -38.37 22.58 -48.34
C GLU A 758 -37.68 23.76 -49.05
N VAL A 759 -37.75 24.97 -48.48
CA VAL A 759 -37.12 26.20 -49.01
C VAL A 759 -36.06 26.73 -48.05
N ARG A 760 -34.90 27.14 -48.57
CA ARG A 760 -33.73 27.59 -47.80
C ARG A 760 -33.41 29.06 -48.02
N SER A 761 -33.09 29.78 -46.94
CA SER A 761 -32.67 31.18 -46.99
C SER A 761 -31.20 31.34 -47.42
N PRO A 762 -30.77 32.55 -47.84
CA PRO A 762 -29.35 32.91 -47.83
C PRO A 762 -28.77 32.93 -46.40
N GLU A 763 -27.44 33.08 -46.28
CA GLU A 763 -26.78 33.30 -44.98
C GLU A 763 -27.11 34.69 -44.46
N LEU A 764 -27.61 34.75 -43.24
CA LEU A 764 -28.11 35.96 -42.61
C LEU A 764 -27.35 36.21 -41.31
N SER A 765 -26.97 37.46 -41.06
CA SER A 765 -26.46 37.87 -39.74
C SER A 765 -27.64 38.28 -38.86
N LEU A 766 -27.95 37.44 -37.87
CA LEU A 766 -29.02 37.62 -36.90
C LEU A 766 -28.47 38.26 -35.63
N ARG A 767 -29.10 39.34 -35.17
CA ARG A 767 -28.75 39.96 -33.90
C ARG A 767 -29.52 39.33 -32.75
N CYS A 768 -28.79 38.82 -31.76
CA CYS A 768 -29.35 38.28 -30.53
C CYS A 768 -29.75 39.40 -29.56
N LYS A 769 -30.59 39.07 -28.58
CA LYS A 769 -31.05 40.01 -27.54
C LYS A 769 -29.91 40.61 -26.71
N ASP A 770 -28.83 39.85 -26.50
CA ASP A 770 -27.64 40.29 -25.78
C ASP A 770 -26.71 41.19 -26.61
N GLY A 771 -27.07 41.46 -27.87
CA GLY A 771 -26.30 42.28 -28.80
C GLY A 771 -25.25 41.52 -29.61
N SER A 772 -25.06 40.22 -29.38
CA SER A 772 -24.17 39.38 -30.19
C SER A 772 -24.76 39.11 -31.59
N GLU A 773 -23.89 38.98 -32.60
CA GLU A 773 -24.29 38.60 -33.96
C GLU A 773 -24.02 37.12 -34.21
N ARG A 774 -25.00 36.43 -34.80
CA ARG A 774 -24.91 35.04 -35.24
C ARG A 774 -25.14 34.96 -36.74
N ILE A 775 -24.35 34.15 -37.44
CA ILE A 775 -24.55 33.91 -38.86
C ILE A 775 -25.34 32.61 -39.00
N ALA A 776 -26.49 32.65 -39.67
CA ALA A 776 -27.36 31.49 -39.76
C ALA A 776 -28.07 31.37 -41.10
N ARG A 777 -28.59 30.17 -41.36
CA ARG A 777 -29.40 29.85 -42.54
C ARG A 777 -30.68 29.15 -42.11
N GLY A 778 -31.84 29.64 -42.57
CA GLY A 778 -33.15 29.09 -42.24
C GLY A 778 -33.65 28.12 -43.29
N THR A 779 -34.36 27.09 -42.83
CA THR A 779 -34.97 26.07 -43.66
C THR A 779 -36.45 25.92 -43.28
N MET A 780 -37.35 26.11 -44.23
CA MET A 780 -38.79 26.21 -43.98
C MET A 780 -39.57 25.04 -44.60
N THR A 781 -40.50 24.47 -43.81
CA THR A 781 -41.46 23.44 -44.21
C THR A 781 -42.89 23.83 -43.79
N LEU A 782 -43.89 23.53 -44.63
CA LEU A 782 -45.30 23.89 -44.37
C LEU A 782 -46.10 22.68 -43.88
N VAL A 783 -46.83 22.82 -42.77
CA VAL A 783 -47.74 21.82 -42.18
C VAL A 783 -49.11 22.47 -41.95
N GLY A 784 -50.02 22.29 -42.90
CA GLY A 784 -51.32 22.98 -42.86
C GLY A 784 -51.16 24.50 -43.00
N ASP A 785 -51.70 25.26 -42.04
CA ASP A 785 -51.54 26.73 -41.97
C ASP A 785 -50.25 27.18 -41.27
N ASP A 786 -49.50 26.24 -40.69
CA ASP A 786 -48.29 26.53 -39.93
C ASP A 786 -47.04 26.30 -40.78
N ALA A 787 -46.10 27.23 -40.75
CA ALA A 787 -44.75 27.06 -41.25
C ALA A 787 -43.82 26.72 -40.09
N VAL A 788 -43.18 25.56 -40.17
CA VAL A 788 -42.11 25.15 -39.27
C VAL A 788 -40.79 25.54 -39.91
N VAL A 789 -40.05 26.43 -39.24
CA VAL A 789 -38.73 26.89 -39.70
C VAL A 789 -37.68 26.35 -38.73
N ALA A 790 -36.74 25.60 -39.26
CA ALA A 790 -35.56 25.13 -38.54
C ALA A 790 -34.35 25.94 -38.98
N TRP A 791 -33.58 26.46 -38.02
CA TRP A 791 -32.40 27.28 -38.31
C TRP A 791 -31.11 26.49 -38.13
N THR A 792 -30.15 26.74 -39.02
CA THR A 792 -28.78 26.21 -38.96
C THR A 792 -27.81 27.35 -38.65
N ASP A 793 -27.18 27.32 -37.48
CA ASP A 793 -26.13 28.28 -37.09
C ASP A 793 -24.81 27.92 -37.80
N LEU A 794 -24.19 28.90 -38.46
CA LEU A 794 -22.91 28.79 -39.19
C LEU A 794 -21.78 29.60 -38.53
N THR A 795 -22.04 30.20 -37.37
CA THR A 795 -21.09 31.06 -36.64
C THR A 795 -19.82 30.31 -36.24
N GLU A 796 -19.96 29.08 -35.77
CA GLU A 796 -18.84 28.26 -35.30
C GLU A 796 -17.95 27.76 -36.45
N VAL A 797 -18.53 27.49 -37.62
CA VAL A 797 -17.81 27.06 -38.83
C VAL A 797 -16.81 28.13 -39.29
N ARG A 798 -17.22 29.40 -39.31
CA ARG A 798 -16.35 30.52 -39.70
C ARG A 798 -15.32 30.88 -38.64
N ARG A 799 -15.65 30.71 -37.35
CA ARG A 799 -14.66 30.81 -36.26
C ARG A 799 -13.61 29.69 -36.35
N SER A 800 -14.02 28.48 -36.72
CA SER A 800 -13.13 27.31 -36.86
C SER A 800 -12.10 27.45 -37.99
N GLU A 801 -12.46 28.04 -39.13
CA GLU A 801 -11.50 28.32 -40.22
C GLU A 801 -10.38 29.28 -39.80
N ARG A 802 -10.71 30.31 -38.99
CA ARG A 802 -9.72 31.25 -38.48
C ARG A 802 -8.85 30.61 -37.39
N ALA A 803 -9.44 29.83 -36.50
CA ALA A 803 -8.73 29.06 -35.49
C ALA A 803 -7.79 28.00 -36.09
N LEU A 804 -8.13 27.41 -37.24
CA LEU A 804 -7.32 26.40 -37.92
C LEU A 804 -5.95 26.96 -38.36
N ARG A 805 -5.91 28.19 -38.90
CA ARG A 805 -4.66 28.87 -39.31
C ARG A 805 -3.74 29.18 -38.12
N GLU A 806 -4.31 29.63 -37.01
CA GLU A 806 -3.55 29.92 -35.79
C GLU A 806 -3.06 28.62 -35.13
N SER A 807 -3.89 27.57 -35.15
CA SER A 807 -3.52 26.24 -34.67
C SER A 807 -2.37 25.62 -35.46
N GLU A 808 -2.31 25.82 -36.78
CA GLU A 808 -1.25 25.24 -37.64
C GLU A 808 0.14 25.83 -37.33
N GLN A 809 0.23 27.14 -37.09
CA GLN A 809 1.47 27.80 -36.66
C GLN A 809 1.88 27.39 -35.25
N HIS A 810 0.92 27.33 -34.32
CA HIS A 810 1.19 26.85 -32.97
C HIS A 810 1.67 25.39 -32.98
N PHE A 811 1.08 24.53 -33.81
CA PHE A 811 1.47 23.12 -33.94
C PHE A 811 2.90 22.95 -34.45
N ARG A 812 3.31 23.71 -35.48
CA ARG A 812 4.69 23.66 -36.01
C ARG A 812 5.72 24.09 -34.95
N SER A 813 5.44 25.18 -34.22
CA SER A 813 6.31 25.64 -33.14
C SER A 813 6.42 24.62 -32.00
N MET A 814 5.33 23.91 -31.67
CA MET A 814 5.34 22.87 -30.62
C MET A 814 6.17 21.64 -31.01
N ILE A 815 6.11 21.21 -32.27
CA ILE A 815 6.89 20.04 -32.76
C ILE A 815 8.39 20.33 -32.83
N GLU A 816 8.77 21.55 -33.19
CA GLU A 816 10.18 21.92 -33.34
C GLU A 816 10.88 22.17 -31.99
N GLN A 817 10.13 22.57 -30.96
CA GLN A 817 10.64 22.82 -29.60
C GLN A 817 10.57 21.60 -28.67
N THR A 818 10.04 20.46 -29.13
CA THR A 818 9.92 19.27 -28.29
C THR A 818 11.27 18.61 -28.01
N VAL A 819 11.42 18.05 -26.81
CA VAL A 819 12.60 17.30 -26.39
C VAL A 819 12.66 15.88 -26.97
N MET A 820 11.57 15.43 -27.60
CA MET A 820 11.47 14.15 -28.30
C MET A 820 11.89 14.27 -29.76
N GLY A 821 12.50 13.21 -30.29
CA GLY A 821 12.65 13.07 -31.73
C GLY A 821 11.29 12.74 -32.36
N ILE A 822 10.91 13.41 -33.43
CA ILE A 822 9.69 13.12 -34.18
C ILE A 822 10.06 12.92 -35.62
N TYR A 823 9.57 11.83 -36.21
CA TYR A 823 9.64 11.61 -37.65
C TYR A 823 8.33 11.05 -38.19
N VAL A 824 8.05 11.35 -39.45
CA VAL A 824 6.95 10.73 -40.18
C VAL A 824 7.54 9.77 -41.20
N ARG A 825 7.02 8.55 -41.21
CA ARG A 825 7.43 7.48 -42.11
C ARG A 825 6.29 7.11 -43.05
N ARG A 826 6.63 6.81 -44.29
CA ARG A 826 5.75 6.15 -45.26
C ARG A 826 6.52 5.01 -45.89
N ASN A 827 6.05 3.77 -45.70
CA ASN A 827 6.80 2.55 -46.04
C ASN A 827 8.20 2.58 -45.41
N ASP A 828 9.27 2.23 -46.12
CA ASP A 828 10.63 2.21 -45.57
C ASP A 828 11.35 3.58 -45.55
N LYS A 829 10.62 4.68 -45.83
CA LYS A 829 11.21 6.02 -45.98
C LYS A 829 10.69 7.03 -44.97
N LEU A 830 11.60 7.88 -44.51
CA LEU A 830 11.29 9.07 -43.71
C LEU A 830 10.85 10.20 -44.66
N ILE A 831 9.71 10.83 -44.38
CA ILE A 831 9.18 11.96 -45.15
C ILE A 831 9.20 13.27 -44.36
N TYR A 832 9.36 13.20 -43.05
CA TYR A 832 9.57 14.35 -42.17
C TYR A 832 10.41 13.93 -40.98
N VAL A 833 11.31 14.80 -40.52
CA VAL A 833 12.07 14.66 -39.26
C VAL A 833 12.15 16.03 -38.59
N ASN A 834 11.95 16.08 -37.28
CA ASN A 834 12.16 17.31 -36.51
C ASN A 834 13.66 17.50 -36.16
N PRO A 835 14.11 18.72 -35.81
CA PRO A 835 15.50 18.99 -35.48
C PRO A 835 16.04 18.11 -34.34
N ARG A 836 15.19 17.84 -33.33
CA ARG A 836 15.57 17.03 -32.18
C ARG A 836 15.95 15.60 -32.56
N TYR A 837 15.21 14.97 -33.48
CA TYR A 837 15.55 13.63 -33.96
C TYR A 837 16.91 13.59 -34.65
N CYS A 838 17.23 14.61 -35.46
CA CYS A 838 18.54 14.77 -36.10
C CYS A 838 19.68 14.85 -35.08
N GLU A 839 19.54 15.64 -34.01
CA GLU A 839 20.52 15.71 -32.91
C GLU A 839 20.71 14.38 -32.18
N MET A 840 19.60 13.65 -31.98
CA MET A 840 19.56 12.36 -31.29
C MET A 840 20.27 11.24 -32.05
N ILE A 841 20.40 11.33 -33.38
CA ILE A 841 21.07 10.30 -34.19
C ILE A 841 22.38 10.80 -34.84
N GLY A 842 22.60 12.11 -34.88
CA GLY A 842 23.79 12.76 -35.42
C GLY A 842 23.83 12.87 -36.95
N TRP A 843 22.69 12.67 -37.63
CA TRP A 843 22.54 12.81 -39.08
C TRP A 843 21.75 14.07 -39.42
N SER A 844 22.00 14.68 -40.58
CA SER A 844 21.21 15.84 -41.02
C SER A 844 19.83 15.42 -41.54
N SER A 845 18.88 16.36 -41.56
CA SER A 845 17.53 16.12 -42.09
C SER A 845 17.58 15.61 -43.54
N GLU A 846 18.41 16.22 -44.40
CA GLU A 846 18.58 15.79 -45.80
C GLU A 846 19.15 14.37 -45.93
N GLU A 847 20.12 14.00 -45.08
CA GLU A 847 20.71 12.66 -45.06
C GLU A 847 19.68 11.60 -44.64
N LEU A 848 18.78 11.94 -43.71
CA LEU A 848 17.75 11.04 -43.19
C LEU A 848 16.60 10.83 -44.18
N LEU A 849 16.18 11.89 -44.86
CA LEU A 849 15.09 11.84 -45.84
C LEU A 849 15.51 11.17 -47.16
N SER A 850 16.81 11.12 -47.46
CA SER A 850 17.34 10.58 -48.72
C SER A 850 17.68 9.09 -48.69
N GLN A 851 17.67 8.45 -47.52
CA GLN A 851 18.10 7.06 -47.33
C GLN A 851 16.96 6.19 -46.77
N ASP A 852 17.16 4.88 -46.83
CA ASP A 852 16.26 3.91 -46.22
C ASP A 852 16.49 3.85 -44.70
N ILE A 853 15.41 3.74 -43.92
CA ILE A 853 15.42 3.65 -42.46
C ILE A 853 16.26 2.46 -41.93
N TRP A 854 16.40 1.40 -42.73
CA TRP A 854 17.23 0.23 -42.40
C TRP A 854 18.74 0.54 -42.31
N LYS A 855 19.20 1.66 -42.90
CA LYS A 855 20.61 2.07 -42.83
C LYS A 855 21.02 2.60 -41.45
N PHE A 856 20.05 3.12 -40.69
CA PHE A 856 20.28 3.77 -39.40
C PHE A 856 19.82 2.91 -38.21
N THR A 857 19.10 1.83 -38.50
CA THR A 857 18.60 0.86 -37.51
C THR A 857 19.63 -0.26 -37.32
N SER A 858 19.62 -0.95 -36.16
CA SER A 858 20.46 -2.14 -35.94
C SER A 858 20.30 -3.19 -37.06
N GLN A 859 21.42 -3.77 -37.50
CA GLN A 859 21.45 -4.85 -38.50
C GLN A 859 21.20 -6.24 -37.89
N ASP A 860 20.91 -6.31 -36.61
CA ASP A 860 20.57 -7.56 -35.93
C ASP A 860 19.25 -8.14 -36.48
N PRO A 861 19.25 -9.36 -37.04
CA PRO A 861 18.08 -10.00 -37.63
C PRO A 861 16.88 -10.08 -36.68
N GLU A 862 17.11 -10.29 -35.38
CA GLU A 862 16.04 -10.43 -34.38
C GLU A 862 15.35 -9.08 -34.11
N ASN A 863 16.14 -8.01 -34.01
CA ASN A 863 15.63 -6.65 -33.89
C ASN A 863 14.83 -6.23 -35.13
N ILE A 864 15.32 -6.54 -36.33
CA ILE A 864 14.60 -6.25 -37.58
C ILE A 864 13.26 -6.99 -37.63
N ALA A 865 13.22 -8.27 -37.23
CA ALA A 865 11.99 -9.04 -37.16
C ALA A 865 10.98 -8.41 -36.19
N ARG A 866 11.43 -7.96 -35.01
CA ARG A 866 10.57 -7.27 -34.03
C ARG A 866 10.01 -5.96 -34.56
N ILE A 867 10.80 -5.18 -35.29
CA ILE A 867 10.34 -3.92 -35.91
C ILE A 867 9.27 -4.21 -36.96
N LYS A 868 9.52 -5.18 -37.86
CA LYS A 868 8.55 -5.57 -38.90
C LYS A 868 7.24 -6.08 -38.31
N ALA A 869 7.29 -6.88 -37.24
CA ALA A 869 6.09 -7.36 -36.55
C ALA A 869 5.26 -6.20 -35.98
N ASN A 870 5.90 -5.19 -35.39
CA ASN A 870 5.22 -4.00 -34.87
C ASN A 870 4.64 -3.12 -35.97
N TRP A 871 5.28 -3.05 -37.14
CA TRP A 871 4.74 -2.33 -38.29
C TRP A 871 3.53 -3.04 -38.90
N ALA A 872 3.58 -4.36 -39.04
CA ALA A 872 2.46 -5.16 -39.53
C ALA A 872 1.19 -5.02 -38.66
N ARG A 873 1.37 -4.82 -37.35
CA ARG A 873 0.26 -4.54 -36.42
C ARG A 873 -0.42 -3.19 -36.69
N LEU A 874 0.34 -2.15 -37.01
CA LEU A 874 -0.21 -0.86 -37.43
C LEU A 874 -0.97 -0.98 -38.75
N GLU A 875 -0.43 -1.75 -39.70
CA GLU A 875 -1.06 -2.03 -40.99
C GLU A 875 -2.34 -2.88 -40.84
N ALA A 876 -2.39 -3.75 -39.84
CA ALA A 876 -3.57 -4.54 -39.47
C ALA A 876 -4.65 -3.71 -38.73
N GLY A 877 -4.44 -2.41 -38.51
CA GLY A 877 -5.44 -1.49 -37.97
C GLY A 877 -5.27 -1.10 -36.50
N GLU A 878 -4.15 -1.44 -35.86
CA GLU A 878 -3.87 -1.00 -34.49
C GLU A 878 -3.62 0.53 -34.43
N ARG A 879 -4.23 1.20 -33.45
CA ARG A 879 -4.20 2.68 -33.35
C ARG A 879 -2.87 3.24 -32.85
N SER A 880 -2.06 2.43 -32.18
CA SER A 880 -0.77 2.84 -31.64
C SER A 880 0.07 1.61 -31.32
N VAL A 881 1.36 1.67 -31.63
CA VAL A 881 2.32 0.61 -31.28
C VAL A 881 3.54 1.23 -30.62
N HIS A 882 3.89 0.70 -29.46
CA HIS A 882 5.10 1.06 -28.73
C HIS A 882 6.12 -0.08 -28.80
N TYR A 883 7.36 0.25 -29.15
CA TYR A 883 8.45 -0.72 -29.21
C TYR A 883 9.80 -0.03 -29.02
N GLN A 884 10.78 -0.81 -28.56
CA GLN A 884 12.14 -0.32 -28.32
C GLN A 884 13.08 -0.83 -29.41
N VAL A 885 14.01 0.01 -29.85
CA VAL A 885 14.99 -0.33 -30.88
C VAL A 885 16.37 0.23 -30.56
N PRO A 886 17.44 -0.57 -30.72
CA PRO A 886 18.79 -0.04 -30.76
C PRO A 886 19.04 0.66 -32.11
N VAL A 887 19.45 1.92 -32.05
CA VAL A 887 19.74 2.78 -33.20
C VAL A 887 21.22 3.11 -33.21
N ARG A 888 21.84 3.02 -34.39
CA ARG A 888 23.26 3.35 -34.56
C ARG A 888 23.40 4.81 -34.96
N ARG A 889 24.09 5.60 -34.13
CA ARG A 889 24.46 6.99 -34.44
C ARG A 889 25.51 7.05 -35.54
N LYS A 890 25.65 8.22 -36.19
CA LYS A 890 26.67 8.48 -37.23
C LYS A 890 28.11 8.21 -36.75
N ASN A 891 28.39 8.39 -35.46
CA ASN A 891 29.70 8.17 -34.85
C ASN A 891 30.00 6.70 -34.49
N GLY A 892 29.05 5.78 -34.73
CA GLY A 892 29.19 4.36 -34.44
C GLY A 892 28.59 3.90 -33.10
N ASP A 893 28.23 4.83 -32.21
CA ASP A 893 27.62 4.50 -30.92
C ASP A 893 26.21 3.92 -31.11
N VAL A 894 25.87 2.91 -30.31
CA VAL A 894 24.51 2.35 -30.27
C VAL A 894 23.77 2.98 -29.09
N ARG A 895 22.58 3.53 -29.38
CA ARG A 895 21.67 4.13 -28.40
C ARG A 895 20.34 3.39 -28.43
N GLU A 896 19.69 3.33 -27.29
CA GLU A 896 18.42 2.64 -27.13
C GLU A 896 17.29 3.65 -27.24
N PHE A 897 16.38 3.44 -28.18
CA PHE A 897 15.25 4.33 -28.42
C PHE A 897 13.93 3.66 -28.09
N GLY A 898 13.10 4.33 -27.31
CA GLY A 898 11.67 4.03 -27.18
C GLY A 898 10.90 4.72 -28.31
N LEU A 899 10.23 3.94 -29.15
CA LEU A 899 9.45 4.44 -30.28
C LEU A 899 7.96 4.29 -30.00
N HIS A 900 7.22 5.38 -30.18
CA HIS A 900 5.76 5.40 -30.10
C HIS A 900 5.21 5.80 -31.46
N ALA A 901 4.58 4.84 -32.15
CA ALA A 901 4.17 4.97 -33.54
C ALA A 901 2.65 4.96 -33.67
N ASN A 902 2.10 5.98 -34.32
CA ASN A 902 0.66 6.11 -34.58
C ASN A 902 0.40 6.26 -36.09
N PRO A 903 -0.63 5.60 -36.64
CA PRO A 903 -1.04 5.82 -38.01
C PRO A 903 -1.66 7.22 -38.13
N ILE A 904 -1.26 7.94 -39.16
CA ILE A 904 -1.79 9.26 -39.49
C ILE A 904 -2.06 9.36 -40.98
N THR A 905 -2.92 10.29 -41.36
CA THR A 905 -3.04 10.70 -42.76
C THR A 905 -2.14 11.90 -42.98
N TRP A 906 -1.18 11.78 -43.90
CA TRP A 906 -0.27 12.86 -44.28
C TRP A 906 -0.40 13.10 -45.78
N ASP A 907 -0.74 14.32 -46.20
CA ASP A 907 -1.04 14.68 -47.60
C ASP A 907 -2.06 13.75 -48.29
N GLY A 908 -3.10 13.34 -47.55
CA GLY A 908 -4.15 12.44 -48.06
C GLY A 908 -3.74 10.98 -48.23
N GLN A 909 -2.50 10.62 -47.88
CA GLN A 909 -1.99 9.24 -47.92
C GLN A 909 -1.72 8.71 -46.51
N ALA A 910 -1.84 7.39 -46.33
CA ALA A 910 -1.47 6.74 -45.09
C ALA A 910 0.02 6.93 -44.79
N ALA A 911 0.33 7.33 -43.57
CA ALA A 911 1.67 7.49 -43.04
C ALA A 911 1.69 7.10 -41.55
N THR A 912 2.87 7.06 -40.96
CA THR A 912 3.04 6.77 -39.54
C THR A 912 3.88 7.87 -38.91
N ILE A 913 3.34 8.56 -37.92
CA ILE A 913 4.14 9.45 -37.07
C ILE A 913 4.78 8.63 -35.97
N VAL A 914 6.06 8.81 -35.75
CA VAL A 914 6.82 8.13 -34.72
C VAL A 914 7.49 9.17 -33.82
N MET A 915 7.22 9.04 -32.53
CA MET A 915 7.90 9.79 -31.49
C MET A 915 9.00 8.90 -30.91
N ALA A 916 10.21 9.43 -30.78
CA ALA A 916 11.42 8.71 -30.42
C ALA A 916 12.04 9.36 -29.18
N GLU A 917 12.24 8.55 -28.14
CA GLU A 917 12.87 8.94 -26.88
C GLU A 917 14.18 8.16 -26.70
N ASP A 918 15.28 8.83 -26.33
CA ASP A 918 16.53 8.15 -25.97
C ASP A 918 16.38 7.62 -24.54
N ILE A 919 16.26 6.30 -24.43
CA ILE A 919 16.10 5.59 -23.17
C ILE A 919 17.41 4.93 -22.72
N THR A 920 18.55 5.29 -23.31
CA THR A 920 19.84 4.61 -23.04
C THR A 920 20.22 4.68 -21.56
N GLU A 921 20.21 5.87 -20.96
CA GLU A 921 20.56 6.05 -19.54
C GLU A 921 19.55 5.35 -18.63
N ARG A 922 18.26 5.44 -18.98
CA ARG A 922 17.18 4.74 -18.27
C ARG A 922 17.37 3.22 -18.32
N LYS A 923 17.66 2.64 -19.48
CA LYS A 923 17.88 1.20 -19.67
C LYS A 923 19.16 0.73 -18.98
N GLN A 924 20.22 1.55 -18.98
CA GLN A 924 21.45 1.27 -18.22
C GLN A 924 21.17 1.28 -16.71
N ALA A 925 20.43 2.26 -16.20
CA ALA A 925 20.02 2.32 -14.81
C ALA A 925 19.10 1.15 -14.44
N GLU A 926 18.12 0.80 -15.29
CA GLU A 926 17.24 -0.37 -15.10
C GLU A 926 18.05 -1.67 -15.09
N THR A 927 19.04 -1.83 -15.98
CA THR A 927 19.93 -3.00 -16.01
C THR A 927 20.80 -3.07 -14.76
N GLN A 928 21.31 -1.92 -14.29
CA GLN A 928 22.11 -1.84 -13.08
C GLN A 928 21.28 -2.14 -11.83
N ILE A 929 20.06 -1.60 -11.75
CA ILE A 929 19.09 -1.91 -10.69
C ILE A 929 18.74 -3.40 -10.72
N ALA A 930 18.46 -3.98 -11.89
CA ALA A 930 18.20 -5.41 -12.04
C ALA A 930 19.41 -6.25 -11.58
N GLY A 931 20.64 -5.80 -11.89
CA GLY A 931 21.87 -6.39 -11.38
C GLY A 931 21.98 -6.32 -9.85
N TYR A 932 21.68 -5.17 -9.25
CA TYR A 932 21.68 -4.98 -7.81
C TYR A 932 20.58 -5.79 -7.10
N VAL A 933 19.37 -5.85 -7.66
CA VAL A 933 18.26 -6.66 -7.14
C VAL A 933 18.67 -8.13 -7.18
N LYS A 934 19.20 -8.63 -8.30
CA LYS A 934 19.67 -10.02 -8.41
C LYS A 934 20.78 -10.34 -7.40
N GLN A 935 21.71 -9.40 -7.18
CA GLN A 935 22.77 -9.57 -6.19
C GLN A 935 22.22 -9.55 -4.75
N LEU A 936 21.24 -8.68 -4.47
CA LEU A 936 20.59 -8.59 -3.17
C LEU A 936 19.76 -9.85 -2.88
N GLU A 937 19.01 -10.36 -3.85
CA GLU A 937 18.26 -11.61 -3.75
C GLU A 937 19.19 -12.79 -3.51
N ALA A 938 20.32 -12.88 -4.23
CA ALA A 938 21.32 -13.92 -4.00
C ALA A 938 21.95 -13.83 -2.60
N SER A 939 22.26 -12.62 -2.13
CA SER A 939 22.79 -12.37 -0.78
C SER A 939 21.77 -12.73 0.30
N MET A 940 20.49 -12.35 0.10
CA MET A 940 19.39 -12.65 1.01
C MET A 940 19.15 -14.17 1.07
N ARG A 941 19.10 -14.85 -0.07
CA ARG A 941 18.99 -16.32 -0.15
C ARG A 941 20.17 -16.99 0.56
N GLY A 942 21.40 -16.49 0.36
CA GLY A 942 22.59 -16.98 1.06
C GLY A 942 22.53 -16.79 2.57
N THR A 943 21.98 -15.66 3.03
CA THR A 943 21.79 -15.37 4.47
C THR A 943 20.72 -16.28 5.09
N LEU A 944 19.58 -16.45 4.41
CA LEU A 944 18.51 -17.34 4.85
C LEU A 944 19.00 -18.79 4.89
N GLN A 945 19.78 -19.23 3.89
CA GLN A 945 20.40 -20.55 3.91
C GLN A 945 21.40 -20.73 5.07
N ALA A 946 22.15 -19.69 5.43
CA ALA A 946 23.05 -19.75 6.58
C ALA A 946 22.29 -19.87 7.91
N VAL A 947 21.16 -19.17 8.04
CA VAL A 947 20.27 -19.26 9.21
C VAL A 947 19.57 -20.63 9.27
N SER A 948 19.07 -21.13 8.14
CA SER A 948 18.53 -22.48 7.95
C SER A 948 19.52 -23.55 8.41
N ASN A 949 20.76 -23.49 7.93
CA ASN A 949 21.82 -24.39 8.37
C ASN A 949 22.09 -24.25 9.89
N MET A 950 21.89 -23.06 10.49
CA MET A 950 21.98 -22.79 11.94
C MET A 950 20.72 -23.19 12.72
N ILE A 951 19.71 -23.77 12.08
CA ILE A 951 18.58 -24.44 12.75
C ILE A 951 18.66 -25.97 12.58
N ASP A 952 19.05 -26.45 11.40
CA ASP A 952 19.22 -27.87 10.98
C ASP A 952 20.26 -28.74 11.74
N GLN A 953 21.02 -28.11 12.59
CA GLN A 953 22.24 -28.55 13.24
C GLN A 953 22.09 -28.18 14.75
N ARG A 954 20.87 -27.72 15.18
CA ARG A 954 20.23 -27.72 16.54
C ARG A 954 19.17 -28.81 16.59
N ASP A 955 18.54 -29.05 15.44
CA ASP A 955 17.76 -30.22 15.13
C ASP A 955 18.55 -31.13 14.16
N PRO A 956 19.46 -32.02 14.64
CA PRO A 956 20.32 -32.83 13.77
C PRO A 956 19.54 -33.77 12.86
N TYR A 957 18.24 -33.93 13.12
CA TYR A 957 17.33 -34.83 12.42
C TYR A 957 16.75 -34.21 11.15
N THR A 958 16.86 -32.89 10.99
CA THR A 958 16.35 -32.15 9.84
C THR A 958 17.45 -31.70 8.89
N ALA A 959 18.70 -32.17 9.00
CA ALA A 959 19.78 -31.75 8.10
C ALA A 959 19.38 -31.82 6.60
N GLY A 960 19.24 -30.65 5.97
CA GLY A 960 18.82 -30.49 4.57
C GLY A 960 17.31 -30.63 4.31
N HIS A 961 16.49 -30.86 5.34
CA HIS A 961 15.02 -30.95 5.28
C HIS A 961 14.42 -29.65 4.78
N GLU A 962 14.78 -28.51 5.38
CA GLU A 962 14.26 -27.20 4.99
C GLU A 962 14.54 -26.91 3.51
N ARG A 963 15.72 -27.32 3.03
CA ARG A 963 16.10 -27.25 1.61
C ARG A 963 15.27 -28.19 0.72
N ARG A 964 15.05 -29.44 1.12
CA ARG A 964 14.25 -30.41 0.34
C ARG A 964 12.77 -30.01 0.30
N VAL A 965 12.19 -29.60 1.42
CA VAL A 965 10.81 -29.07 1.51
C VAL A 965 10.65 -27.84 0.62
N SER A 966 11.61 -26.89 0.66
CA SER A 966 11.66 -25.75 -0.25
C SER A 966 11.54 -26.18 -1.72
N LEU A 967 12.40 -27.10 -2.16
CA LEU A 967 12.44 -27.57 -3.56
C LEU A 967 11.15 -28.32 -3.97
N ILE A 968 10.58 -29.14 -3.08
CA ILE A 968 9.33 -29.88 -3.32
C ILE A 968 8.16 -28.90 -3.42
N ALA A 969 8.07 -27.93 -2.51
CA ALA A 969 7.01 -26.91 -2.52
C ALA A 969 7.05 -26.08 -3.82
N GLY A 970 8.25 -25.65 -4.24
CA GLY A 970 8.45 -24.96 -5.52
C GLY A 970 8.05 -25.80 -6.73
N ALA A 971 8.35 -27.10 -6.73
CA ALA A 971 7.94 -28.02 -7.81
C ALA A 971 6.41 -28.18 -7.89
N ILE A 972 5.74 -28.35 -6.75
CA ILE A 972 4.27 -28.45 -6.67
C ILE A 972 3.62 -27.15 -7.19
N GLY A 973 4.10 -25.99 -6.74
CA GLY A 973 3.61 -24.69 -7.21
C GLY A 973 3.71 -24.49 -8.73
N ARG A 974 4.83 -24.92 -9.34
CA ARG A 974 5.01 -24.89 -10.81
C ARG A 974 4.00 -25.77 -11.52
N GLU A 975 3.73 -26.98 -11.00
CA GLU A 975 2.74 -27.89 -11.59
C GLU A 975 1.30 -27.38 -11.44
N MET A 976 1.00 -26.60 -10.40
CA MET A 976 -0.28 -25.91 -10.24
C MET A 976 -0.43 -24.69 -11.17
N GLY A 977 0.58 -24.35 -11.97
CA GLY A 977 0.56 -23.22 -12.90
C GLY A 977 0.84 -21.87 -12.26
N TRP A 978 1.50 -21.84 -11.09
CA TRP A 978 1.93 -20.59 -10.47
C TRP A 978 3.07 -19.93 -11.26
N SER A 979 3.20 -18.61 -11.14
CA SER A 979 4.31 -17.90 -11.78
C SER A 979 5.65 -18.29 -11.15
N GLU A 980 6.73 -18.26 -11.94
CA GLU A 980 8.08 -18.61 -11.46
C GLU A 980 8.49 -17.76 -10.25
N GLU A 981 8.14 -16.47 -10.25
CA GLU A 981 8.39 -15.55 -9.12
C GLU A 981 7.64 -15.95 -7.85
N ARG A 982 6.46 -16.59 -7.96
CA ARG A 982 5.71 -17.11 -6.80
C ARG A 982 6.35 -18.40 -6.30
N CYS A 983 6.83 -19.26 -7.20
CA CYS A 983 7.55 -20.48 -6.85
C CYS A 983 8.90 -20.19 -6.18
N ASP A 984 9.69 -19.24 -6.68
CA ASP A 984 10.95 -18.80 -6.08
C ASP A 984 10.76 -18.25 -4.66
N ARG A 985 9.66 -17.52 -4.44
CA ARG A 985 9.27 -17.01 -3.13
C ARG A 985 8.85 -18.14 -2.19
N LEU A 986 8.12 -19.14 -2.69
CA LEU A 986 7.73 -20.31 -1.90
C LEU A 986 8.94 -21.15 -1.49
N GLU A 987 9.92 -21.35 -2.39
CA GLU A 987 11.19 -22.00 -2.08
C GLU A 987 11.91 -21.25 -0.94
N MET A 988 11.99 -19.91 -1.04
CA MET A 988 12.58 -19.09 0.01
C MET A 988 11.87 -19.22 1.36
N VAL A 989 10.54 -19.33 1.38
CA VAL A 989 9.78 -19.58 2.61
C VAL A 989 10.12 -20.95 3.17
N GLY A 990 10.22 -21.98 2.32
CA GLY A 990 10.57 -23.33 2.75
C GLY A 990 11.94 -23.41 3.46
N LEU A 991 12.90 -22.56 3.09
CA LEU A 991 14.21 -22.49 3.76
C LEU A 991 14.13 -22.00 5.21
N VAL A 992 13.09 -21.27 5.59
CA VAL A 992 12.96 -20.69 6.94
C VAL A 992 11.65 -21.04 7.61
N HIS A 993 10.90 -22.00 7.06
CA HIS A 993 9.55 -22.31 7.54
C HIS A 993 9.54 -22.78 8.99
N ASP A 994 10.62 -23.43 9.40
CA ASP A 994 10.84 -23.96 10.73
C ASP A 994 11.73 -23.06 11.60
N ILE A 995 11.95 -21.80 11.21
CA ILE A 995 12.89 -20.90 11.93
C ILE A 995 12.58 -20.75 13.41
N GLY A 996 11.29 -20.85 13.78
CA GLY A 996 10.84 -20.77 15.15
C GLY A 996 11.24 -21.95 16.02
N LYS A 997 11.74 -23.07 15.46
CA LYS A 997 12.26 -24.20 16.21
C LYS A 997 13.45 -23.79 17.10
N ILE A 998 14.10 -22.66 16.81
CA ILE A 998 15.11 -22.05 17.68
C ILE A 998 14.60 -21.77 19.11
N SER A 999 13.29 -21.58 19.27
CA SER A 999 12.61 -21.33 20.56
C SER A 999 12.18 -22.61 21.27
N VAL A 1000 12.25 -23.76 20.59
CA VAL A 1000 11.95 -25.07 21.17
C VAL A 1000 13.24 -25.61 21.79
N PRO A 1001 13.25 -25.99 23.08
CA PRO A 1001 14.38 -26.71 23.69
C PRO A 1001 14.75 -27.87 22.80
N ALA A 1002 15.99 -27.99 22.32
CA ALA A 1002 16.17 -29.05 21.36
C ALA A 1002 16.01 -30.43 22.01
N GLU A 1003 16.14 -30.61 23.36
CA GLU A 1003 15.72 -31.78 24.17
C GLU A 1003 14.24 -32.17 23.98
N ILE A 1004 13.49 -31.45 23.16
CA ILE A 1004 12.16 -31.80 22.67
C ILE A 1004 12.22 -32.17 21.18
N LEU A 1005 12.97 -31.41 20.36
CA LEU A 1005 13.12 -31.61 18.93
C LEU A 1005 13.71 -32.98 18.58
N SER A 1006 14.68 -33.42 19.37
CA SER A 1006 15.58 -34.44 18.90
C SER A 1006 15.19 -35.90 19.34
N LYS A 1007 13.88 -36.13 19.64
CA LYS A 1007 13.31 -37.34 20.33
C LYS A 1007 13.46 -38.66 19.60
N PRO A 1008 14.19 -39.69 20.09
CA PRO A 1008 13.99 -41.08 19.68
C PRO A 1008 12.59 -41.70 19.81
N GLY A 1009 11.66 -41.14 20.57
CA GLY A 1009 10.32 -41.71 20.74
C GLY A 1009 9.16 -40.71 20.64
N ARG A 1010 7.95 -41.17 21.01
CA ARG A 1010 6.73 -40.37 20.79
C ARG A 1010 6.67 -39.21 21.76
N LEU A 1011 6.61 -38.01 21.20
CA LEU A 1011 6.40 -36.76 21.93
C LEU A 1011 5.12 -36.82 22.75
N SER A 1012 5.26 -36.48 24.02
CA SER A 1012 4.16 -36.39 24.96
C SER A 1012 3.26 -35.20 24.62
N ALA A 1013 2.28 -34.98 25.49
CA ALA A 1013 1.31 -33.93 25.38
C ALA A 1013 1.86 -32.53 25.26
N LEU A 1014 2.58 -32.15 26.29
CA LEU A 1014 3.12 -30.84 26.49
C LEU A 1014 4.28 -30.59 25.52
N GLU A 1015 5.13 -31.59 25.29
CA GLU A 1015 6.23 -31.57 24.31
C GLU A 1015 5.73 -31.24 22.91
N MET A 1016 4.65 -31.90 22.45
CA MET A 1016 4.07 -31.60 21.14
C MET A 1016 3.49 -30.18 21.10
N GLN A 1017 2.91 -29.67 22.19
CA GLN A 1017 2.45 -28.27 22.24
C GLN A 1017 3.61 -27.27 22.24
N LEU A 1018 4.73 -27.59 22.90
CA LEU A 1018 5.96 -26.79 22.86
C LEU A 1018 6.54 -26.76 21.45
N ILE A 1019 6.51 -27.90 20.74
CA ILE A 1019 6.88 -27.94 19.31
C ILE A 1019 5.92 -27.10 18.49
N ARG A 1020 4.60 -27.25 18.63
CA ARG A 1020 3.62 -26.45 17.87
C ARG A 1020 3.82 -24.92 18.01
N GLY A 1021 4.42 -24.48 19.12
CA GLY A 1021 4.80 -23.09 19.35
C GLY A 1021 5.83 -22.53 18.36
N HIS A 1022 6.56 -23.36 17.61
CA HIS A 1022 7.54 -22.89 16.62
C HIS A 1022 6.89 -22.06 15.50
N ALA A 1023 5.65 -22.37 15.08
CA ALA A 1023 4.98 -21.60 14.04
C ALA A 1023 4.74 -20.14 14.49
N GLN A 1024 4.32 -19.95 15.76
CA GLN A 1024 4.14 -18.64 16.37
C GLN A 1024 5.49 -17.93 16.60
N ALA A 1025 6.50 -18.64 17.09
CA ALA A 1025 7.84 -18.08 17.29
C ALA A 1025 8.48 -17.65 15.96
N GLY A 1026 8.28 -18.42 14.89
CA GLY A 1026 8.73 -18.09 13.54
C GLY A 1026 8.07 -16.82 13.00
N TYR A 1027 6.75 -16.68 13.22
CA TYR A 1027 6.03 -15.44 12.95
C TYR A 1027 6.62 -14.25 13.73
N ASP A 1028 6.86 -14.41 15.03
CA ASP A 1028 7.36 -13.33 15.88
C ASP A 1028 8.77 -12.86 15.52
N ILE A 1029 9.62 -13.76 15.01
CA ILE A 1029 10.96 -13.45 14.51
C ILE A 1029 10.87 -12.66 13.19
N LEU A 1030 9.98 -13.06 12.29
CA LEU A 1030 9.95 -12.54 10.92
C LEU A 1030 8.97 -11.38 10.69
N LYS A 1031 8.00 -11.13 11.58
CA LYS A 1031 6.99 -10.05 11.44
C LYS A 1031 7.59 -8.63 11.36
N CYS A 1032 8.79 -8.43 11.88
CA CYS A 1032 9.49 -7.14 11.82
C CYS A 1032 10.41 -6.99 10.60
N VAL A 1033 10.55 -8.04 9.77
CA VAL A 1033 11.37 -8.01 8.56
C VAL A 1033 10.48 -7.60 7.38
N PRO A 1034 10.86 -6.55 6.62
CA PRO A 1034 10.02 -6.02 5.53
C PRO A 1034 10.15 -6.86 4.25
N PHE A 1035 9.59 -8.07 4.25
CA PHE A 1035 9.50 -8.90 3.05
C PHE A 1035 8.44 -8.34 2.07
N PRO A 1036 8.64 -8.48 0.75
CA PRO A 1036 7.67 -7.99 -0.25
C PRO A 1036 6.40 -8.85 -0.36
N PHE A 1037 6.27 -9.89 0.46
CA PHE A 1037 5.17 -10.84 0.51
C PHE A 1037 5.06 -11.39 1.96
N PRO A 1038 3.93 -11.99 2.35
CA PRO A 1038 3.61 -12.25 3.76
C PRO A 1038 4.34 -13.50 4.30
N VAL A 1039 5.68 -13.51 4.27
CA VAL A 1039 6.53 -14.63 4.74
C VAL A 1039 6.17 -15.03 6.17
N ALA A 1040 6.06 -14.05 7.07
CA ALA A 1040 5.71 -14.31 8.46
C ALA A 1040 4.34 -15.01 8.57
N ASP A 1041 3.33 -14.55 7.83
CA ASP A 1041 1.99 -15.16 7.88
C ASP A 1041 1.96 -16.57 7.24
N ILE A 1042 2.72 -16.79 6.16
CA ILE A 1042 2.83 -18.14 5.55
C ILE A 1042 3.45 -19.12 6.55
N ILE A 1043 4.50 -18.70 7.25
CA ILE A 1043 5.15 -19.49 8.31
C ILE A 1043 4.24 -19.65 9.51
N HIS A 1044 3.44 -18.63 9.84
CA HIS A 1044 2.45 -18.77 10.89
C HIS A 1044 1.42 -19.86 10.55
N GLN A 1045 1.13 -20.06 9.26
CA GLN A 1045 0.04 -20.90 8.78
C GLN A 1045 0.46 -22.26 8.19
N HIS A 1046 1.76 -22.57 8.08
CA HIS A 1046 2.22 -23.75 7.34
C HIS A 1046 1.82 -25.10 7.97
N HIS A 1047 1.36 -25.09 9.22
CA HIS A 1047 0.78 -26.25 9.90
C HIS A 1047 -0.74 -26.18 10.05
N GLU A 1048 -1.39 -25.21 9.42
CA GLU A 1048 -2.83 -25.17 9.28
C GLU A 1048 -3.30 -26.32 8.37
N ARG A 1049 -4.56 -26.73 8.54
CA ARG A 1049 -5.19 -27.83 7.80
C ARG A 1049 -6.53 -27.35 7.28
N LEU A 1050 -6.98 -27.82 6.12
CA LEU A 1050 -8.18 -27.24 5.48
C LEU A 1050 -9.44 -27.35 6.34
N ASP A 1051 -9.54 -28.41 7.15
CA ASP A 1051 -10.62 -28.67 8.12
C ASP A 1051 -10.51 -27.82 9.40
N GLY A 1052 -9.42 -27.06 9.57
CA GLY A 1052 -9.13 -26.24 10.75
C GLY A 1052 -8.58 -27.03 11.93
N SER A 1053 -8.19 -28.30 11.74
CA SER A 1053 -7.53 -29.11 12.77
C SER A 1053 -6.04 -28.75 12.96
N GLY A 1054 -5.52 -27.87 12.12
CA GLY A 1054 -4.14 -27.37 12.18
C GLY A 1054 -3.92 -26.29 13.24
N TYR A 1055 -2.70 -25.76 13.30
CA TYR A 1055 -2.26 -24.80 14.33
C TYR A 1055 -1.36 -23.72 13.71
N PRO A 1056 -1.17 -22.55 14.37
CA PRO A 1056 -1.66 -22.16 15.69
C PRO A 1056 -2.95 -21.31 15.70
N LEU A 1057 -3.50 -20.94 14.54
CA LEU A 1057 -4.67 -20.08 14.40
C LEU A 1057 -5.97 -20.86 14.13
N GLY A 1058 -5.88 -22.12 13.69
CA GLY A 1058 -7.04 -22.98 13.40
C GLY A 1058 -7.83 -22.52 12.16
N LEU A 1059 -7.11 -22.00 11.16
CA LEU A 1059 -7.68 -21.46 9.92
C LEU A 1059 -8.28 -22.58 9.08
N LYS A 1060 -9.40 -22.29 8.38
CA LYS A 1060 -10.10 -23.27 7.53
C LYS A 1060 -10.08 -22.87 6.07
N GLY A 1061 -9.87 -23.84 5.18
CA GLY A 1061 -9.97 -23.70 3.73
C GLY A 1061 -9.30 -22.44 3.21
N GLU A 1062 -10.10 -21.53 2.66
CA GLU A 1062 -9.64 -20.28 2.04
C GLU A 1062 -9.01 -19.25 2.99
N GLN A 1063 -9.10 -19.46 4.31
CA GLN A 1063 -8.42 -18.61 5.28
C GLN A 1063 -6.91 -18.87 5.35
N ILE A 1064 -6.46 -20.05 4.91
CA ILE A 1064 -5.05 -20.43 4.84
C ILE A 1064 -4.47 -19.91 3.53
N LEU A 1065 -3.33 -19.22 3.59
CA LEU A 1065 -2.63 -18.77 2.40
C LEU A 1065 -2.30 -19.98 1.50
N PRO A 1066 -2.54 -19.92 0.18
CA PRO A 1066 -2.27 -21.05 -0.71
C PRO A 1066 -0.82 -21.55 -0.63
N GLU A 1067 0.13 -20.64 -0.42
CA GLU A 1067 1.55 -20.93 -0.19
C GLU A 1067 1.75 -21.84 1.03
N ALA A 1068 1.03 -21.59 2.14
CA ALA A 1068 1.10 -22.40 3.34
C ALA A 1068 0.48 -23.80 3.12
N ARG A 1069 -0.57 -23.91 2.29
CA ARG A 1069 -1.19 -25.20 1.93
C ARG A 1069 -0.25 -26.08 1.11
N VAL A 1070 0.46 -25.49 0.15
CA VAL A 1070 1.45 -26.21 -0.66
C VAL A 1070 2.65 -26.62 0.21
N LEU A 1071 3.11 -25.71 1.07
CA LEU A 1071 4.22 -25.99 1.98
C LEU A 1071 3.89 -27.12 2.96
N ALA A 1072 2.65 -27.18 3.47
CA ALA A 1072 2.16 -28.27 4.32
C ALA A 1072 2.21 -29.64 3.63
N VAL A 1073 1.87 -29.71 2.34
CA VAL A 1073 1.95 -30.95 1.55
C VAL A 1073 3.40 -31.35 1.32
N ALA A 1074 4.25 -30.38 0.95
CA ALA A 1074 5.69 -30.61 0.72
C ALA A 1074 6.40 -31.13 1.98
N ASP A 1075 6.09 -30.56 3.15
CA ASP A 1075 6.63 -30.99 4.44
C ASP A 1075 6.25 -32.45 4.77
N VAL A 1076 4.99 -32.85 4.55
CA VAL A 1076 4.53 -34.23 4.78
C VAL A 1076 5.22 -35.23 3.85
N ILE A 1077 5.40 -34.88 2.58
CA ILE A 1077 6.08 -35.73 1.59
C ILE A 1077 7.52 -35.99 2.03
N GLU A 1078 8.28 -34.91 2.30
CA GLU A 1078 9.67 -35.03 2.75
C GLU A 1078 9.74 -35.85 4.05
N SER A 1079 8.86 -35.54 4.99
CA SER A 1079 8.82 -36.16 6.31
C SER A 1079 8.56 -37.67 6.30
N ILE A 1080 7.81 -38.20 5.32
CA ILE A 1080 7.50 -39.63 5.19
C ILE A 1080 8.48 -40.36 4.26
N ALA A 1081 8.88 -39.71 3.16
CA ALA A 1081 9.63 -40.34 2.08
C ALA A 1081 11.15 -40.38 2.33
N THR A 1082 11.69 -39.49 3.15
CA THR A 1082 13.13 -39.44 3.46
C THR A 1082 13.48 -40.31 4.68
N HIS A 1083 14.68 -40.88 4.69
CA HIS A 1083 15.19 -41.64 5.83
C HIS A 1083 15.35 -40.74 7.07
N ARG A 1084 14.70 -41.11 8.17
CA ARG A 1084 14.94 -40.51 9.49
C ARG A 1084 15.70 -41.51 10.38
N PRO A 1085 16.57 -41.07 11.31
CA PRO A 1085 17.36 -41.97 12.15
C PRO A 1085 16.60 -43.06 12.93
N TYR A 1086 15.30 -42.89 13.21
CA TYR A 1086 14.46 -43.85 13.94
C TYR A 1086 13.34 -44.50 13.10
N ARG A 1087 13.23 -44.13 11.81
CA ARG A 1087 12.24 -44.70 10.89
C ARG A 1087 12.85 -44.77 9.49
N PRO A 1088 13.07 -45.97 8.94
CA PRO A 1088 13.49 -46.07 7.55
C PRO A 1088 12.47 -45.39 6.65
N ALA A 1089 12.94 -44.77 5.57
CA ALA A 1089 12.08 -44.19 4.54
C ALA A 1089 10.99 -45.21 4.18
N ARG A 1090 9.71 -44.85 4.35
CA ARG A 1090 8.61 -45.77 4.04
C ARG A 1090 8.26 -45.78 2.55
N GLY A 1091 9.02 -45.03 1.75
CA GLY A 1091 8.81 -44.88 0.32
C GLY A 1091 7.76 -43.82 0.02
N LEU A 1092 7.75 -43.40 -1.24
CA LEU A 1092 6.90 -42.33 -1.73
C LEU A 1092 5.42 -42.75 -1.81
N ASP A 1093 5.15 -44.02 -2.10
CA ASP A 1093 3.80 -44.59 -2.17
C ASP A 1093 3.06 -44.46 -0.82
N VAL A 1094 3.78 -44.63 0.30
CA VAL A 1094 3.19 -44.48 1.65
C VAL A 1094 2.93 -43.02 2.01
N ALA A 1095 3.72 -42.07 1.47
CA ALA A 1095 3.47 -40.65 1.65
C ALA A 1095 2.23 -40.21 0.86
N LEU A 1096 2.07 -40.72 -0.37
CA LEU A 1096 0.89 -40.48 -1.19
C LEU A 1096 -0.37 -41.09 -0.57
N ASP A 1097 -0.32 -42.33 -0.08
CA ASP A 1097 -1.46 -42.96 0.61
C ASP A 1097 -1.93 -42.16 1.83
N GLU A 1098 -1.00 -41.52 2.55
CA GLU A 1098 -1.32 -40.65 3.69
C GLU A 1098 -1.96 -39.34 3.24
N LEU A 1099 -1.43 -38.71 2.19
CA LEU A 1099 -2.00 -37.49 1.62
C LEU A 1099 -3.39 -37.75 1.02
N GLU A 1100 -3.60 -38.88 0.34
CA GLU A 1100 -4.90 -39.28 -0.22
C GLU A 1100 -5.95 -39.51 0.87
N ARG A 1101 -5.58 -40.09 2.01
CA ARG A 1101 -6.47 -40.20 3.18
C ARG A 1101 -6.88 -38.84 3.76
N GLY A 1102 -5.98 -37.85 3.69
CA GLY A 1102 -6.20 -36.48 4.15
C GLY A 1102 -6.65 -35.51 3.04
N ARG A 1103 -6.92 -35.98 1.82
CA ARG A 1103 -7.19 -35.13 0.65
C ARG A 1103 -8.51 -34.37 0.83
N GLY A 1104 -8.47 -33.06 0.65
CA GLY A 1104 -9.65 -32.19 0.77
C GLY A 1104 -10.17 -31.97 2.19
N THR A 1105 -9.53 -32.59 3.18
CA THR A 1105 -9.86 -32.46 4.60
C THR A 1105 -8.67 -31.86 5.36
N GLN A 1106 -7.52 -32.51 5.34
CA GLN A 1106 -6.30 -32.00 5.97
C GLN A 1106 -5.42 -31.22 4.99
N TYR A 1107 -5.36 -31.70 3.75
CA TYR A 1107 -4.43 -31.22 2.73
C TYR A 1107 -5.17 -30.74 1.49
N ASP A 1108 -4.57 -29.78 0.79
CA ASP A 1108 -5.14 -29.20 -0.42
C ASP A 1108 -5.18 -30.22 -1.57
N PRO A 1109 -6.38 -30.55 -2.11
CA PRO A 1109 -6.53 -31.48 -3.23
C PRO A 1109 -5.71 -31.08 -4.44
N ASP A 1110 -5.63 -29.78 -4.74
CA ASP A 1110 -4.96 -29.31 -5.95
C ASP A 1110 -3.44 -29.48 -5.82
N ALA A 1111 -2.90 -29.31 -4.61
CA ALA A 1111 -1.48 -29.55 -4.31
C ALA A 1111 -1.13 -31.05 -4.34
N ILE A 1112 -2.02 -31.92 -3.85
CA ILE A 1112 -1.84 -33.39 -3.91
C ILE A 1112 -1.89 -33.88 -5.35
N ASP A 1113 -2.91 -33.46 -6.11
CA ASP A 1113 -3.09 -33.85 -7.50
C ASP A 1113 -1.90 -33.37 -8.36
N ALA A 1114 -1.39 -32.17 -8.10
CA ALA A 1114 -0.18 -31.67 -8.73
C ALA A 1114 1.05 -32.53 -8.41
N PHE A 1115 1.25 -32.90 -7.15
CA PHE A 1115 2.36 -33.78 -6.78
C PHE A 1115 2.24 -35.19 -7.39
N SER A 1116 1.02 -35.74 -7.42
CA SER A 1116 0.72 -37.05 -8.03
C SER A 1116 1.05 -37.06 -9.54
N ARG A 1117 0.68 -35.99 -10.27
CA ARG A 1117 1.08 -35.82 -11.67
C ARG A 1117 2.59 -35.69 -11.85
N LEU A 1118 3.27 -34.92 -10.98
CA LEU A 1118 4.74 -34.82 -11.02
C LEU A 1118 5.39 -36.20 -10.93
N LEU A 1119 4.87 -37.07 -10.07
CA LEU A 1119 5.43 -38.41 -9.87
C LEU A 1119 5.09 -39.38 -11.01
N HIS A 1120 3.80 -39.54 -11.33
CA HIS A 1120 3.33 -40.59 -12.24
C HIS A 1120 3.43 -40.20 -13.72
N ASP A 1121 3.18 -38.93 -14.05
CA ASP A 1121 3.13 -38.47 -15.44
C ASP A 1121 4.46 -37.85 -15.90
N LYS A 1122 5.23 -37.25 -14.98
CA LYS A 1122 6.48 -36.52 -15.29
C LYS A 1122 7.75 -37.15 -14.72
N GLY A 1123 7.66 -38.26 -13.98
CA GLY A 1123 8.81 -39.01 -13.48
C GLY A 1123 9.70 -38.23 -12.51
N TYR A 1124 9.12 -37.32 -11.73
CA TYR A 1124 9.85 -36.48 -10.76
C TYR A 1124 10.52 -37.33 -9.67
N THR A 1125 11.79 -37.05 -9.39
CA THR A 1125 12.56 -37.66 -8.30
C THR A 1125 12.78 -36.66 -7.17
N LEU A 1126 12.64 -37.13 -5.93
CA LEU A 1126 12.88 -36.27 -4.77
C LEU A 1126 14.35 -35.79 -4.73
N PRO A 1127 14.59 -34.53 -4.34
CA PRO A 1127 15.94 -34.00 -4.17
C PRO A 1127 16.69 -34.75 -3.05
N GLN A 1128 17.97 -35.08 -3.29
CA GLN A 1128 18.85 -35.75 -2.32
C GLN A 1128 19.37 -34.81 -1.24
#